data_AF-A0AAD0X3Q7-F1
#
_entry.id   AF-A0AAD0X3Q7-F1
#
_cell.length_a   1.000
_cell.length_b   1.000
_cell.length_c   1.000
_cell.angle_alpha   90.00
_cell.angle_beta   90.00
_cell.angle_gamma   90.00
#
_symmetry.space_group_name_H-M   'P 1'
#
loop_
_entity.id
_entity.type
_entity.pdbx_description
1 polymer ?
#
loop_
_entity_poly.entity_id
_entity_poly.type
_entity_poly.pdbx_seq_one_letter_code
_entity_poly.pdbx_strand_id
1 'polypeptide(L)'
;MRPAPLLFGMLLASQAQAMEALDDSTMASVSGQGGISLEASSKGWSASNVSYTQDGRSLNLRDVSNRAATGTTGTSQSTIDVQGGQLEVQHSSTPQVLAVNNIEMDGSSKSFGSFRAFYTLGATLKLKGGGASGVSGIAVNDSRLSLSDVTFYYRDNGFDLIVKGLSFDTYLNNAYLDIVSGGSGQEVKLNLGDARFIGTVGGISLDLAHGDPTVSPVTPGAPDLRDPNASRSFGKLNMDLRLGGSLSVASGGASGDGIRVRPDLNIGSSLFQYQDEGILRAENFSGTLRSLGGLTIDLAQDAGSSYAQVAFQDLKLNATLGGLIIGNPINQKLGSLAIDLNFADDGAKQNWLKLRPGGDPNSGAKGLTADVSWNMANSSVSLTDNGNSMWFSGLRTNGTGQLTLDLTKSCAGGVSTGCYAGTQSDMGKGNYNGHFDGLRLGLSNIKGGYSFDGLRVGSADAPLQGGTELLVLMEIFPAYDFTLNGQITLLPGGGSGDGVRYNADFVFSDARAAITVDETGKGLWLAGTTYDMHFRDGSVDVSNNGIELRKGTYWSKLEVSDLRWGDRATGTSLGRLVLKRFELGSTLAVSSGGAGALCVGGSGPNAGACSASGGRWEDRGNEGVSVKLKNVFVRDTAIDSTTNGVATDEKRNQIVWETNRVNGAAGTGSQLVVDNFSTSDGNPSDPNANTYGFNADLNLDVAPTKVCTKNGGNCTPVSPDPLGFAVNGRIHFKEINVDRLQHVHPTGGAVTSMYGIKVQNADISANLTATPIN
;
A
#
# COMPACT_ATOMS: atom_id res chain seq x y z
N MET A 1 -55.69 -97.84 6.72
CA MET A 1 -56.00 -98.30 8.09
C MET A 1 -56.32 -97.08 8.94
N ARG A 2 -57.49 -97.09 9.59
CA ARG A 2 -58.07 -96.08 10.50
C ARG A 2 -57.36 -96.06 11.88
N PRO A 3 -57.63 -95.15 12.84
CA PRO A 3 -58.62 -94.04 12.87
C PRO A 3 -58.10 -92.67 13.42
N ALA A 4 -58.97 -91.64 13.32
CA ALA A 4 -58.98 -90.38 14.11
C ALA A 4 -59.41 -90.66 15.59
N PRO A 5 -59.38 -89.73 16.59
CA PRO A 5 -60.16 -88.46 16.55
C PRO A 5 -59.70 -87.27 17.45
N LEU A 6 -60.41 -86.13 17.32
CA LEU A 6 -60.95 -85.18 18.35
C LEU A 6 -60.14 -84.80 19.61
N LEU A 7 -60.27 -83.63 20.28
CA LEU A 7 -60.95 -82.33 20.12
C LEU A 7 -60.70 -81.57 21.46
N PHE A 8 -60.59 -80.23 21.40
CA PHE A 8 -61.05 -79.25 22.41
C PHE A 8 -60.40 -79.13 23.82
N GLY A 9 -60.11 -77.88 24.21
CA GLY A 9 -60.15 -77.47 25.62
C GLY A 9 -59.25 -76.31 26.06
N MET A 10 -59.66 -75.08 25.73
CA MET A 10 -59.36 -73.76 26.32
C MET A 10 -58.51 -73.66 27.61
N LEU A 11 -57.61 -72.66 27.66
CA LEU A 11 -57.72 -71.50 28.56
C LEU A 11 -56.71 -70.39 28.21
N LEU A 12 -57.24 -69.17 28.18
CA LEU A 12 -56.57 -67.88 27.95
C LEU A 12 -55.59 -67.55 29.09
N ALA A 13 -54.40 -67.05 28.75
CA ALA A 13 -53.67 -66.11 29.60
C ALA A 13 -52.83 -65.17 28.73
N SER A 14 -53.17 -63.89 28.80
CA SER A 14 -52.46 -62.75 28.26
C SER A 14 -51.00 -62.74 28.71
N GLN A 15 -50.06 -62.82 27.77
CA GLN A 15 -48.68 -62.41 28.05
C GLN A 15 -48.63 -60.88 28.02
N ALA A 16 -48.90 -60.27 29.17
CA ALA A 16 -48.40 -58.95 29.47
C ALA A 16 -46.87 -59.05 29.54
N GLN A 17 -46.17 -58.65 28.47
CA GLN A 17 -44.75 -58.37 28.56
C GLN A 17 -44.61 -57.06 29.34
N ALA A 18 -44.31 -57.20 30.63
CA ALA A 18 -43.86 -56.09 31.45
C ALA A 18 -42.56 -55.54 30.85
N MET A 19 -42.46 -54.22 30.74
CA MET A 19 -41.17 -53.56 30.53
C MET A 19 -40.31 -53.85 31.76
N GLU A 20 -39.23 -54.59 31.56
CA GLU A 20 -38.22 -54.83 32.58
C GLU A 20 -37.40 -53.55 32.75
N ALA A 21 -37.38 -52.99 33.96
CA ALA A 21 -36.50 -51.87 34.28
C ALA A 21 -35.06 -52.39 34.27
N LEU A 22 -34.25 -51.87 33.34
CA LEU A 22 -32.82 -52.17 33.26
C LEU A 22 -32.14 -51.74 34.57
N ASP A 23 -31.40 -52.67 35.19
CA ASP A 23 -30.55 -52.43 36.36
C ASP A 23 -29.43 -51.43 35.98
N ASP A 24 -29.10 -50.53 36.90
CA ASP A 24 -27.99 -49.56 36.81
C ASP A 24 -26.65 -50.22 36.42
N SER A 25 -26.44 -51.49 36.74
CA SER A 25 -25.24 -52.24 36.33
C SER A 25 -25.18 -52.52 34.82
N THR A 26 -26.33 -52.76 34.19
CA THR A 26 -26.49 -52.89 32.73
C THR A 26 -26.45 -51.54 32.02
N MET A 27 -27.00 -50.48 32.62
CA MET A 27 -26.92 -49.10 32.10
C MET A 27 -25.53 -48.47 32.27
N ALA A 28 -24.74 -48.86 33.28
CA ALA A 28 -23.35 -48.43 33.47
C ALA A 28 -22.41 -49.01 32.39
N SER A 29 -22.81 -50.10 31.72
CA SER A 29 -22.10 -50.67 30.56
C SER A 29 -22.45 -49.98 29.23
N VAL A 30 -23.54 -49.20 29.19
CA VAL A 30 -23.89 -48.33 28.06
C VAL A 30 -23.03 -47.07 28.18
N SER A 31 -21.73 -47.22 27.99
CA SER A 31 -20.89 -46.06 27.64
C SER A 31 -21.14 -45.79 26.16
N GLY A 32 -21.90 -44.74 25.85
CA GLY A 32 -21.95 -44.18 24.50
C GLY A 32 -20.57 -43.62 24.13
N GLN A 33 -19.61 -44.49 23.85
CA GLN A 33 -18.28 -44.14 23.34
C GLN A 33 -18.28 -43.96 21.82
N GLY A 34 -19.34 -44.40 21.13
CA GLY A 34 -19.55 -44.11 19.73
C GLY A 34 -20.20 -42.74 19.59
N GLY A 35 -19.43 -41.75 19.09
CA GLY A 35 -19.96 -40.45 18.73
C GLY A 35 -21.10 -40.54 17.71
N ILE A 36 -21.91 -39.49 17.63
CA ILE A 36 -22.92 -39.34 16.58
C ILE A 36 -22.19 -38.94 15.31
N SER A 37 -22.01 -39.87 14.36
CA SER A 37 -21.49 -39.58 13.03
C SER A 37 -22.61 -38.99 12.16
N LEU A 38 -22.53 -37.69 11.87
CA LEU A 38 -23.45 -37.01 10.95
C LEU A 38 -22.74 -36.76 9.64
N GLU A 39 -23.33 -37.23 8.55
CA GLU A 39 -22.93 -36.88 7.20
C GLU A 39 -23.98 -35.96 6.59
N ALA A 40 -23.60 -34.72 6.31
CA ALA A 40 -24.47 -33.76 5.65
C ALA A 40 -23.98 -33.49 4.23
N SER A 41 -24.84 -33.75 3.24
CA SER A 41 -24.60 -33.41 1.83
C SER A 41 -25.52 -32.29 1.37
N SER A 42 -24.98 -31.17 0.88
CA SER A 42 -25.78 -30.07 0.34
C SER A 42 -25.46 -29.78 -1.13
N LYS A 43 -26.48 -29.39 -1.90
CA LYS A 43 -26.37 -29.00 -3.32
C LYS A 43 -26.17 -27.49 -3.52
N GLY A 44 -25.99 -26.73 -2.44
CA GLY A 44 -25.92 -25.27 -2.42
C GLY A 44 -27.17 -24.61 -1.81
N TRP A 45 -27.13 -23.28 -1.71
CA TRP A 45 -28.19 -22.43 -1.18
C TRP A 45 -28.29 -21.11 -1.95
N SER A 46 -29.42 -20.43 -1.83
CA SER A 46 -29.57 -19.04 -2.29
C SER A 46 -30.58 -18.27 -1.47
N ALA A 47 -30.36 -16.98 -1.28
CA ALA A 47 -31.23 -16.04 -0.60
C ALA A 47 -31.34 -14.76 -1.43
N SER A 48 -32.56 -14.27 -1.68
CA SER A 48 -32.76 -13.01 -2.43
C SER A 48 -32.24 -11.78 -1.69
N ASN A 49 -32.21 -11.81 -0.36
CA ASN A 49 -31.70 -10.72 0.46
C ASN A 49 -31.11 -11.25 1.77
N VAL A 50 -29.90 -10.79 2.13
CA VAL A 50 -29.32 -10.93 3.46
C VAL A 50 -29.03 -9.52 3.96
N SER A 51 -29.67 -9.12 5.06
CA SER A 51 -29.56 -7.75 5.60
C SER A 51 -28.97 -7.74 7.01
N TYR A 52 -27.98 -6.89 7.23
CA TYR A 52 -27.53 -6.50 8.57
C TYR A 52 -28.12 -5.14 8.90
N THR A 53 -28.80 -5.01 10.05
CA THR A 53 -29.50 -3.79 10.46
C THR A 53 -29.04 -3.32 11.82
N GLN A 54 -28.74 -2.03 11.94
CA GLN A 54 -28.25 -1.42 13.16
C GLN A 54 -28.55 0.09 13.12
N ASP A 55 -28.91 0.70 14.24
CA ASP A 55 -29.21 2.14 14.35
C ASP A 55 -30.21 2.65 13.29
N GLY A 56 -31.16 1.78 12.91
CA GLY A 56 -32.17 2.04 11.88
C GLY A 56 -31.62 2.12 10.45
N ARG A 57 -30.34 1.77 10.24
CA ARG A 57 -29.65 1.64 8.95
C ARG A 57 -29.49 0.17 8.59
N SER A 58 -29.27 -0.11 7.32
CA SER A 58 -29.19 -1.46 6.76
C SER A 58 -28.10 -1.58 5.70
N LEU A 59 -27.34 -2.67 5.78
CA LEU A 59 -26.46 -3.16 4.72
C LEU A 59 -27.10 -4.42 4.12
N ASN A 60 -27.38 -4.39 2.83
CA ASN A 60 -28.16 -5.41 2.13
C ASN A 60 -27.32 -6.10 1.05
N LEU A 61 -27.21 -7.42 1.14
CA LEU A 61 -26.63 -8.28 0.11
C LEU A 61 -27.78 -8.89 -0.72
N ARG A 62 -27.83 -8.58 -2.02
CA ARG A 62 -28.87 -9.07 -2.92
C ARG A 62 -28.45 -10.32 -3.66
N ASP A 63 -29.40 -11.25 -3.82
CA ASP A 63 -29.27 -12.49 -4.57
C ASP A 63 -28.00 -13.28 -4.22
N VAL A 64 -27.80 -13.52 -2.93
CA VAL A 64 -26.67 -14.29 -2.44
C VAL A 64 -26.88 -15.76 -2.77
N SER A 65 -25.87 -16.43 -3.29
CA SER A 65 -25.95 -17.87 -3.54
C SER A 65 -24.61 -18.55 -3.42
N ASN A 66 -24.64 -19.82 -2.99
CA ASN A 66 -23.49 -20.70 -3.03
C ASN A 66 -23.92 -22.00 -3.71
N ARG A 67 -23.29 -22.35 -4.82
CA ARG A 67 -23.71 -23.49 -5.67
C ARG A 67 -22.50 -24.22 -6.22
N ALA A 68 -22.69 -25.45 -6.67
CA ALA A 68 -21.63 -26.17 -7.38
C ALA A 68 -21.19 -25.42 -8.64
N ALA A 69 -19.89 -25.45 -8.95
CA ALA A 69 -19.38 -24.91 -10.19
C ALA A 69 -19.96 -25.67 -11.40
N THR A 70 -20.20 -24.95 -12.50
CA THR A 70 -20.76 -25.53 -13.74
C THR A 70 -19.95 -26.74 -14.20
N GLY A 71 -20.63 -27.84 -14.52
CA GLY A 71 -19.97 -29.08 -14.97
C GLY A 71 -19.45 -29.98 -13.83
N THR A 72 -19.66 -29.61 -12.56
CA THR A 72 -19.34 -30.46 -11.40
C THR A 72 -20.60 -31.02 -10.74
N THR A 73 -20.51 -32.22 -10.18
CA THR A 73 -21.52 -32.73 -9.25
C THR A 73 -21.32 -32.06 -7.89
N GLY A 74 -22.29 -31.23 -7.50
CA GLY A 74 -22.27 -30.47 -6.24
C GLY A 74 -22.42 -31.35 -5.01
N THR A 75 -21.30 -31.75 -4.42
CA THR A 75 -21.27 -32.43 -3.14
C THR A 75 -20.30 -31.70 -2.23
N SER A 76 -20.84 -31.09 -1.19
CA SER A 76 -20.12 -30.78 0.03
C SER A 76 -20.40 -31.91 1.02
N GLN A 77 -19.39 -32.44 1.69
CA GLN A 77 -19.53 -33.47 2.70
C GLN A 77 -18.94 -32.94 3.99
N SER A 78 -19.76 -32.86 5.04
CA SER A 78 -19.29 -32.63 6.41
C SER A 78 -19.49 -33.90 7.22
N THR A 79 -18.42 -34.40 7.84
CA THR A 79 -18.48 -35.46 8.86
C THR A 79 -18.26 -34.83 10.22
N ILE A 80 -19.12 -35.19 11.17
CA ILE A 80 -19.04 -34.73 12.56
C ILE A 80 -18.88 -35.99 13.42
N ASP A 81 -17.81 -36.10 14.19
CA ASP A 81 -17.50 -37.27 15.01
C ASP A 81 -16.87 -36.86 16.35
N VAL A 82 -16.83 -37.75 17.34
CA VAL A 82 -16.13 -37.55 18.60
C VAL A 82 -14.95 -38.50 18.69
N GLN A 83 -13.74 -37.97 18.54
CA GLN A 83 -12.49 -38.75 18.57
C GLN A 83 -11.56 -38.21 19.66
N GLY A 84 -10.98 -39.12 20.47
CA GLY A 84 -10.01 -38.73 21.50
C GLY A 84 -10.55 -37.74 22.56
N GLY A 85 -11.87 -37.71 22.79
CA GLY A 85 -12.52 -36.76 23.69
C GLY A 85 -12.67 -35.34 23.13
N GLN A 86 -12.56 -35.18 21.81
CA GLN A 86 -12.78 -33.93 21.08
C GLN A 86 -13.88 -34.14 20.03
N LEU A 87 -14.67 -33.10 19.79
CA LEU A 87 -15.59 -33.03 18.66
C LEU A 87 -14.79 -32.64 17.41
N GLU A 88 -14.75 -33.51 16.42
CA GLU A 88 -14.07 -33.30 15.15
C GLU A 88 -15.10 -33.07 14.04
N VAL A 89 -14.95 -31.96 13.32
CA VAL A 89 -15.73 -31.63 12.13
C VAL A 89 -14.77 -31.61 10.95
N GLN A 90 -14.91 -32.56 10.03
CA GLN A 90 -14.19 -32.55 8.76
C GLN A 90 -15.13 -32.10 7.66
N HIS A 91 -14.64 -31.25 6.77
CA HIS A 91 -15.37 -30.75 5.62
C HIS A 91 -14.53 -30.92 4.36
N SER A 92 -15.18 -31.36 3.28
CA SER A 92 -14.63 -31.31 1.94
C SER A 92 -15.71 -30.91 0.94
N SER A 93 -15.33 -30.17 -0.09
CA SER A 93 -16.24 -29.77 -1.16
C SER A 93 -15.64 -30.05 -2.53
N THR A 94 -16.50 -30.34 -3.52
CA THR A 94 -16.15 -30.11 -4.92
C THR A 94 -16.07 -28.59 -5.20
N PRO A 95 -15.52 -28.14 -6.34
CA PRO A 95 -15.49 -26.72 -6.68
C PRO A 95 -16.87 -26.06 -6.59
N GLN A 96 -16.97 -25.01 -5.79
CA GLN A 96 -18.18 -24.21 -5.54
C GLN A 96 -18.03 -22.80 -6.11
N VAL A 97 -19.17 -22.13 -6.27
CA VAL A 97 -19.30 -20.74 -6.67
C VAL A 97 -20.16 -20.01 -5.65
N LEU A 98 -19.55 -19.08 -4.91
CA LEU A 98 -20.24 -18.10 -4.08
C LEU A 98 -20.46 -16.83 -4.91
N ALA A 99 -21.65 -16.26 -4.88
CA ALA A 99 -21.99 -15.03 -5.58
C ALA A 99 -22.88 -14.12 -4.72
N VAL A 100 -22.63 -12.81 -4.80
CA VAL A 100 -23.46 -11.73 -4.27
C VAL A 100 -23.66 -10.74 -5.42
N ASN A 101 -24.88 -10.56 -5.91
CA ASN A 101 -25.12 -9.80 -7.14
C ASN A 101 -25.17 -8.29 -6.94
N ASN A 102 -25.47 -7.82 -5.72
CA ASN A 102 -25.44 -6.40 -5.39
C ASN A 102 -25.24 -6.20 -3.89
N ILE A 103 -24.56 -5.12 -3.50
CA ILE A 103 -24.33 -4.73 -2.10
C ILE A 103 -24.78 -3.29 -1.93
N GLU A 104 -25.84 -3.06 -1.17
CA GLU A 104 -26.54 -1.78 -1.06
C GLU A 104 -26.62 -1.31 0.39
N MET A 105 -26.64 0.00 0.63
CA MET A 105 -27.05 0.57 1.92
C MET A 105 -28.42 1.21 1.82
N ASP A 106 -29.30 0.94 2.79
CA ASP A 106 -30.63 1.58 2.93
C ASP A 106 -31.50 1.63 1.67
N GLY A 107 -31.37 0.62 0.80
CA GLY A 107 -32.10 0.57 -0.47
C GLY A 107 -31.70 1.68 -1.45
N SER A 108 -30.50 2.25 -1.30
CA SER A 108 -29.89 3.20 -2.23
C SER A 108 -29.85 2.63 -3.66
N SER A 109 -29.99 3.51 -4.65
CA SER A 109 -29.74 3.18 -6.06
C SER A 109 -28.25 2.98 -6.38
N LYS A 110 -27.36 3.37 -5.45
CA LYS A 110 -25.92 3.12 -5.53
C LYS A 110 -25.56 1.81 -4.85
N SER A 111 -24.47 1.20 -5.30
CA SER A 111 -24.00 -0.10 -4.79
C SER A 111 -22.49 -0.14 -4.62
N PHE A 112 -22.01 -0.95 -3.68
CA PHE A 112 -20.58 -1.27 -3.56
C PHE A 112 -20.10 -2.24 -4.65
N GLY A 113 -20.94 -2.63 -5.61
CA GLY A 113 -20.62 -3.60 -6.64
C GLY A 113 -21.18 -4.99 -6.34
N SER A 114 -20.56 -6.00 -6.95
CA SER A 114 -20.94 -7.40 -6.77
C SER A 114 -19.71 -8.30 -6.66
N PHE A 115 -19.89 -9.49 -6.09
CA PHE A 115 -18.80 -10.40 -5.78
C PHE A 115 -19.09 -11.80 -6.30
N ARG A 116 -18.06 -12.48 -6.79
CA ARG A 116 -18.10 -13.90 -7.13
C ARG A 116 -16.79 -14.59 -6.76
N ALA A 117 -16.83 -15.76 -6.13
CA ALA A 117 -15.65 -16.60 -5.91
C ALA A 117 -15.90 -18.02 -6.39
N PHE A 118 -14.95 -18.54 -7.16
CA PHE A 118 -14.80 -19.97 -7.43
C PHE A 118 -13.82 -20.51 -6.40
N TYR A 119 -14.17 -21.56 -5.67
CA TYR A 119 -13.31 -22.08 -4.61
C TYR A 119 -13.55 -23.56 -4.34
N THR A 120 -12.53 -24.22 -3.81
CA THR A 120 -12.65 -25.54 -3.18
C THR A 120 -12.27 -25.40 -1.71
N LEU A 121 -13.11 -25.91 -0.81
CA LEU A 121 -12.94 -25.79 0.62
C LEU A 121 -12.64 -27.16 1.24
N GLY A 122 -11.56 -27.22 2.02
CA GLY A 122 -11.26 -28.32 2.92
C GLY A 122 -11.10 -27.79 4.35
N ALA A 123 -11.65 -28.47 5.34
CA ALA A 123 -11.45 -28.08 6.74
C ALA A 123 -11.42 -29.27 7.68
N THR A 124 -10.68 -29.12 8.77
CA THR A 124 -10.71 -29.99 9.94
C THR A 124 -10.76 -29.09 11.16
N LEU A 125 -11.84 -29.15 11.92
CA LEU A 125 -12.03 -28.37 13.14
C LEU A 125 -12.18 -29.33 14.31
N LYS A 126 -11.26 -29.28 15.28
CA LYS A 126 -11.30 -30.10 16.49
C LYS A 126 -11.54 -29.22 17.70
N LEU A 127 -12.63 -29.52 18.40
CA LEU A 127 -13.16 -28.73 19.50
C LEU A 127 -13.11 -29.55 20.79
N LYS A 128 -12.70 -28.91 21.87
CA LYS A 128 -12.77 -29.47 23.22
C LYS A 128 -13.37 -28.44 24.18
N GLY A 129 -14.14 -28.88 25.15
CA GLY A 129 -14.53 -28.01 26.26
C GLY A 129 -13.30 -27.54 27.05
N GLY A 130 -13.27 -26.25 27.37
CA GLY A 130 -12.18 -25.59 28.09
C GLY A 130 -11.65 -24.38 27.34
N GLY A 131 -11.53 -23.24 28.02
CA GLY A 131 -10.98 -21.99 27.50
C GLY A 131 -9.77 -21.54 28.31
N ALA A 132 -9.63 -20.23 28.57
CA ALA A 132 -8.44 -19.67 29.21
C ALA A 132 -8.14 -20.25 30.61
N SER A 133 -9.18 -20.68 31.32
CA SER A 133 -9.12 -21.22 32.70
C SER A 133 -9.44 -22.72 32.80
N GLY A 134 -9.72 -23.39 31.68
CA GLY A 134 -10.07 -24.81 31.63
C GLY A 134 -11.50 -25.18 32.06
N VAL A 135 -12.35 -24.23 32.47
CA VAL A 135 -13.72 -24.50 32.98
C VAL A 135 -14.83 -23.96 32.06
N SER A 136 -14.62 -22.80 31.42
CA SER A 136 -15.53 -22.16 30.45
C SER A 136 -14.81 -21.96 29.12
N GLY A 137 -15.53 -21.99 28.00
CA GLY A 137 -15.00 -21.77 26.65
C GLY A 137 -14.79 -23.04 25.81
N ILE A 138 -14.27 -22.83 24.61
CA ILE A 138 -14.01 -23.86 23.59
C ILE A 138 -12.54 -23.77 23.16
N ALA A 139 -11.79 -24.84 23.35
CA ALA A 139 -10.42 -24.97 22.85
C ALA A 139 -10.45 -25.54 21.43
N VAL A 140 -9.58 -25.01 20.59
CA VAL A 140 -9.37 -25.39 19.20
C VAL A 140 -7.90 -25.80 19.04
N ASN A 141 -7.66 -27.06 18.70
CA ASN A 141 -6.31 -27.58 18.52
C ASN A 141 -6.21 -28.43 17.25
N ASP A 142 -5.02 -28.54 16.66
CA ASP A 142 -4.74 -29.36 15.47
C ASP A 142 -5.78 -29.17 14.36
N SER A 143 -6.28 -27.93 14.22
CA SER A 143 -7.35 -27.58 13.29
C SER A 143 -6.76 -26.88 12.07
N ARG A 144 -7.34 -27.15 10.90
CA ARG A 144 -6.90 -26.61 9.61
C ARG A 144 -8.08 -26.12 8.79
N LEU A 145 -7.92 -24.98 8.15
CA LEU A 145 -8.75 -24.50 7.05
C LEU A 145 -7.90 -24.41 5.80
N SER A 146 -8.39 -24.97 4.70
CA SER A 146 -7.69 -25.03 3.42
C SER A 146 -8.61 -24.52 2.30
N LEU A 147 -8.11 -23.57 1.52
CA LEU A 147 -8.74 -23.10 0.30
C LEU A 147 -7.75 -23.22 -0.84
N SER A 148 -8.16 -23.83 -1.95
CA SER A 148 -7.30 -24.09 -3.10
C SER A 148 -7.89 -23.54 -4.40
N ASP A 149 -7.01 -23.03 -5.26
CA ASP A 149 -7.32 -22.54 -6.62
C ASP A 149 -8.49 -21.55 -6.68
N VAL A 150 -8.59 -20.70 -5.67
CA VAL A 150 -9.63 -19.69 -5.58
C VAL A 150 -9.43 -18.64 -6.67
N THR A 151 -10.51 -18.35 -7.38
CA THR A 151 -10.59 -17.15 -8.21
C THR A 151 -11.69 -16.25 -7.71
N PHE A 152 -11.31 -15.05 -7.29
CA PHE A 152 -12.19 -14.02 -6.76
C PHE A 152 -12.41 -12.94 -7.82
N TYR A 153 -13.65 -12.53 -7.98
CA TYR A 153 -14.09 -11.44 -8.85
C TYR A 153 -14.80 -10.40 -8.01
N TYR A 154 -14.32 -9.16 -8.08
CA TYR A 154 -15.07 -7.98 -7.67
C TYR A 154 -15.51 -7.24 -8.92
N ARG A 155 -16.83 -7.11 -9.09
CA ARG A 155 -17.43 -6.48 -10.26
C ARG A 155 -17.92 -5.09 -9.92
N ASP A 156 -17.43 -4.12 -10.68
CA ASP A 156 -17.83 -2.74 -10.62
C ASP A 156 -18.22 -2.23 -12.01
N ASN A 157 -19.42 -1.65 -12.12
CA ASN A 157 -19.98 -1.12 -13.37
C ASN A 157 -19.92 -2.06 -14.60
N GLY A 158 -19.82 -3.38 -14.37
CA GLY A 158 -19.75 -4.40 -15.42
C GLY A 158 -18.33 -4.82 -15.83
N PHE A 159 -17.31 -4.34 -15.12
CA PHE A 159 -15.90 -4.75 -15.24
C PHE A 159 -15.46 -5.51 -13.99
N ASP A 160 -14.43 -6.33 -14.11
CA ASP A 160 -13.97 -7.18 -13.00
C ASP A 160 -12.52 -6.90 -12.60
N LEU A 161 -12.31 -6.80 -11.28
CA LEU A 161 -11.03 -7.05 -10.64
C LEU A 161 -10.97 -8.53 -10.29
N ILE A 162 -9.94 -9.22 -10.78
CA ILE A 162 -9.83 -10.67 -10.68
C ILE A 162 -8.56 -11.04 -9.91
N VAL A 163 -8.72 -11.76 -8.79
CA VAL A 163 -7.60 -12.39 -8.08
C VAL A 163 -7.61 -13.88 -8.44
N LYS A 164 -6.56 -14.35 -9.11
CA LYS A 164 -6.44 -15.71 -9.66
C LYS A 164 -5.45 -16.55 -8.85
N GLY A 165 -5.74 -17.84 -8.76
CA GLY A 165 -4.85 -18.81 -8.11
C GLY A 165 -4.59 -18.49 -6.64
N LEU A 166 -5.59 -17.97 -5.93
CA LEU A 166 -5.49 -17.76 -4.50
C LEU A 166 -5.62 -19.11 -3.80
N SER A 167 -4.61 -19.49 -3.03
CA SER A 167 -4.63 -20.71 -2.22
C SER A 167 -4.08 -20.38 -0.84
N PHE A 168 -4.67 -20.94 0.21
CA PHE A 168 -4.11 -20.82 1.54
C PHE A 168 -4.45 -21.98 2.45
N ASP A 169 -3.60 -22.15 3.45
CA ASP A 169 -3.82 -23.00 4.61
C ASP A 169 -3.69 -22.18 5.89
N THR A 170 -4.69 -22.27 6.76
CA THR A 170 -4.65 -21.73 8.12
C THR A 170 -4.63 -22.89 9.11
N TYR A 171 -3.69 -22.87 10.05
CA TYR A 171 -3.54 -23.83 11.13
C TYR A 171 -3.81 -23.13 12.46
N LEU A 172 -4.61 -23.75 13.31
CA LEU A 172 -4.91 -23.29 14.67
C LEU A 172 -4.50 -24.36 15.67
N ASN A 173 -3.55 -24.02 16.53
CA ASN A 173 -3.05 -24.85 17.62
C ASN A 173 -3.09 -24.07 18.92
N ASN A 174 -3.50 -24.71 20.01
CA ASN A 174 -3.67 -24.08 21.32
C ASN A 174 -4.54 -22.80 21.30
N ALA A 175 -5.44 -22.68 20.31
CA ALA A 175 -6.36 -21.56 20.21
C ALA A 175 -7.57 -21.80 21.10
N TYR A 176 -8.27 -20.75 21.51
CA TYR A 176 -9.52 -20.91 22.24
C TYR A 176 -10.46 -19.73 22.03
N LEU A 177 -11.76 -20.00 22.19
CA LEU A 177 -12.84 -19.04 22.27
C LEU A 177 -13.39 -19.04 23.69
N ASP A 178 -13.45 -17.88 24.34
CA ASP A 178 -13.99 -17.75 25.70
C ASP A 178 -14.79 -16.46 25.86
N ILE A 179 -15.73 -16.44 26.79
CA ILE A 179 -16.44 -15.22 27.17
C ILE A 179 -15.72 -14.64 28.38
N VAL A 180 -15.14 -13.47 28.21
CA VAL A 180 -14.37 -12.79 29.25
C VAL A 180 -15.06 -11.50 29.68
N SER A 181 -14.92 -11.11 30.94
CA SER A 181 -15.25 -9.75 31.37
C SER A 181 -14.13 -8.80 30.91
N GLY A 182 -14.42 -7.93 29.97
CA GLY A 182 -13.57 -6.81 29.54
C GLY A 182 -14.00 -5.48 30.17
N GLY A 183 -13.16 -4.46 30.03
CA GLY A 183 -13.39 -3.12 30.59
C GLY A 183 -14.67 -2.41 30.09
N SER A 184 -15.32 -2.94 29.05
CA SER A 184 -16.59 -2.47 28.49
C SER A 184 -17.77 -3.47 28.61
N GLY A 185 -17.62 -4.59 29.33
CA GLY A 185 -18.68 -5.60 29.48
C GLY A 185 -18.21 -7.02 29.20
N GLN A 186 -19.13 -7.93 28.83
CA GLN A 186 -18.76 -9.26 28.35
C GLN A 186 -18.25 -9.19 26.91
N GLU A 187 -17.12 -9.81 26.63
CA GLU A 187 -16.50 -9.87 25.30
C GLU A 187 -16.28 -11.33 24.92
N VAL A 188 -16.45 -11.65 23.64
CA VAL A 188 -16.03 -12.92 23.07
C VAL A 188 -14.56 -12.78 22.69
N LYS A 189 -13.68 -13.48 23.41
CA LYS A 189 -12.24 -13.47 23.18
C LYS A 189 -11.83 -14.70 22.37
N LEU A 190 -11.30 -14.46 21.18
CA LEU A 190 -10.57 -15.43 20.37
C LEU A 190 -9.08 -15.30 20.67
N ASN A 191 -8.48 -16.29 21.33
CA ASN A 191 -7.03 -16.41 21.43
C ASN A 191 -6.52 -17.28 20.28
N LEU A 192 -5.51 -16.80 19.58
CA LEU A 192 -4.98 -17.44 18.38
C LEU A 192 -3.99 -18.57 18.69
N GLY A 193 -3.51 -18.69 19.93
CA GLY A 193 -2.47 -19.66 20.29
C GLY A 193 -1.26 -19.54 19.37
N ASP A 194 -0.88 -20.65 18.76
CA ASP A 194 0.19 -20.76 17.76
C ASP A 194 -0.42 -20.88 16.35
N ALA A 195 -1.06 -19.82 15.88
CA ALA A 195 -1.70 -19.81 14.56
C ALA A 195 -0.66 -19.61 13.44
N ARG A 196 -0.86 -20.31 12.32
CA ARG A 196 -0.06 -20.13 11.10
C ARG A 196 -0.95 -20.00 9.88
N PHE A 197 -0.69 -19.01 9.04
CA PHE A 197 -1.34 -18.82 7.76
C PHE A 197 -0.29 -18.90 6.64
N ILE A 198 -0.48 -19.78 5.67
CA ILE A 198 0.37 -19.91 4.49
C ILE A 198 -0.50 -19.61 3.28
N GLY A 199 -0.19 -18.58 2.51
CA GLY A 199 -1.03 -18.14 1.41
C GLY A 199 -0.24 -17.76 0.17
N THR A 200 -0.83 -18.00 -0.99
CA THR A 200 -0.29 -17.61 -2.30
C THR A 200 -1.38 -16.96 -3.14
N VAL A 201 -1.00 -15.95 -3.92
CA VAL A 201 -1.80 -15.35 -4.99
C VAL A 201 -1.04 -15.52 -6.30
N GLY A 202 -1.62 -16.28 -7.23
CA GLY A 202 -1.02 -16.58 -8.53
C GLY A 202 -1.03 -15.40 -9.51
N GLY A 203 -1.90 -14.42 -9.30
CA GLY A 203 -1.92 -13.15 -10.02
C GLY A 203 -3.16 -12.32 -9.71
N ILE A 204 -3.06 -11.01 -9.85
CA ILE A 204 -4.21 -10.08 -9.86
C ILE A 204 -4.30 -9.46 -11.26
N SER A 205 -5.47 -9.47 -11.89
CA SER A 205 -5.71 -8.94 -13.24
C SER A 205 -7.00 -8.14 -13.28
N LEU A 206 -7.25 -7.47 -14.41
CA LEU A 206 -8.52 -6.82 -14.71
C LEU A 206 -9.18 -7.49 -15.91
N ASP A 207 -10.50 -7.40 -15.96
CA ASP A 207 -11.30 -7.62 -17.16
C ASP A 207 -12.13 -6.36 -17.41
N LEU A 208 -11.68 -5.57 -18.36
CA LEU A 208 -12.33 -4.34 -18.78
C LEU A 208 -13.22 -4.53 -20.02
N ALA A 209 -13.52 -5.78 -20.39
CA ALA A 209 -14.57 -6.06 -21.36
C ALA A 209 -15.94 -5.91 -20.69
N HIS A 210 -16.80 -5.06 -21.23
CA HIS A 210 -18.09 -4.81 -20.60
C HIS A 210 -19.02 -6.02 -20.70
N GLY A 211 -19.51 -6.47 -19.54
CA GLY A 211 -20.48 -7.57 -19.39
C GLY A 211 -19.89 -8.94 -19.71
N ASP A 212 -20.62 -10.02 -19.43
CA ASP A 212 -20.16 -11.38 -19.73
C ASP A 212 -20.30 -11.73 -21.24
N PRO A 213 -19.41 -12.54 -21.83
CA PRO A 213 -19.52 -12.95 -23.23
C PRO A 213 -20.81 -13.75 -23.46
N THR A 214 -21.53 -13.46 -24.54
CA THR A 214 -22.82 -14.08 -24.86
C THR A 214 -22.74 -15.55 -25.27
N VAL A 215 -21.54 -16.02 -25.68
CA VAL A 215 -21.32 -17.36 -26.25
C VAL A 215 -20.65 -18.33 -25.27
N SER A 216 -19.92 -17.82 -24.26
CA SER A 216 -19.30 -18.64 -23.22
C SER A 216 -19.13 -17.83 -21.93
N PRO A 217 -19.57 -18.33 -20.76
CA PRO A 217 -19.38 -17.63 -19.49
C PRO A 217 -17.89 -17.53 -19.16
N VAL A 218 -17.45 -16.35 -18.69
CA VAL A 218 -16.08 -16.19 -18.16
C VAL A 218 -15.92 -17.11 -16.95
N THR A 219 -14.87 -17.91 -16.98
CA THR A 219 -14.46 -18.78 -15.86
C THR A 219 -12.98 -18.63 -15.62
N PRO A 220 -12.46 -19.08 -14.47
CA PRO A 220 -11.02 -19.03 -14.20
C PRO A 220 -10.16 -19.67 -15.30
N GLY A 221 -10.64 -20.76 -15.90
CA GLY A 221 -9.94 -21.47 -16.99
C GLY A 221 -10.18 -20.91 -18.40
N ALA A 222 -11.11 -19.97 -18.56
CA ALA A 222 -11.45 -19.35 -19.83
C ALA A 222 -11.68 -17.83 -19.60
N PRO A 223 -10.61 -17.03 -19.51
CA PRO A 223 -10.71 -15.59 -19.30
C PRO A 223 -11.33 -14.90 -20.52
N ASP A 224 -11.86 -13.70 -20.33
CA ASP A 224 -12.42 -12.91 -21.42
C ASP A 224 -11.31 -12.37 -22.33
N LEU A 225 -11.25 -12.87 -23.56
CA LEU A 225 -10.24 -12.47 -24.54
C LEU A 225 -10.59 -11.15 -25.27
N ARG A 226 -11.74 -10.52 -24.96
CA ARG A 226 -12.08 -9.18 -25.47
C ARG A 226 -11.23 -8.09 -24.82
N ASP A 227 -10.73 -8.31 -23.59
CA ASP A 227 -9.74 -7.43 -22.98
C ASP A 227 -8.32 -7.78 -23.49
N PRO A 228 -7.65 -6.88 -24.22
CA PRO A 228 -6.28 -7.11 -24.69
C PRO A 228 -5.25 -7.30 -23.56
N ASN A 229 -5.59 -6.94 -22.31
CA ASN A 229 -4.74 -7.11 -21.14
C ASN A 229 -5.12 -8.34 -20.28
N ALA A 230 -6.02 -9.22 -20.73
CA ALA A 230 -6.53 -10.35 -19.94
C ALA A 230 -5.43 -11.33 -19.43
N SER A 231 -4.27 -11.36 -20.10
CA SER A 231 -3.11 -12.18 -19.72
C SER A 231 -2.11 -11.49 -18.80
N ARG A 232 -2.23 -10.17 -18.58
CA ARG A 232 -1.30 -9.40 -17.74
C ARG A 232 -1.70 -9.48 -16.26
N SER A 233 -0.71 -9.41 -15.37
CA SER A 233 -0.96 -9.37 -13.93
C SER A 233 -0.22 -8.23 -13.22
N PHE A 234 -0.75 -7.79 -12.08
CA PHE A 234 -0.05 -6.95 -11.11
C PHE A 234 1.09 -7.70 -10.38
N GLY A 235 1.26 -9.00 -10.62
CA GLY A 235 2.31 -9.83 -10.02
C GLY A 235 1.77 -10.83 -9.00
N LYS A 236 2.68 -11.53 -8.33
CA LYS A 236 2.40 -12.66 -7.45
C LYS A 236 2.75 -12.33 -6.01
N LEU A 237 2.03 -12.95 -5.08
CA LEU A 237 2.26 -12.78 -3.65
C LEU A 237 2.36 -14.14 -2.95
N ASN A 238 3.36 -14.31 -2.10
CA ASN A 238 3.51 -15.46 -1.21
C ASN A 238 3.64 -14.95 0.24
N MET A 239 2.98 -15.64 1.16
CA MET A 239 2.91 -15.28 2.58
C MET A 239 3.05 -16.52 3.46
N ASP A 240 3.83 -16.42 4.53
CA ASP A 240 3.87 -17.37 5.64
C ASP A 240 3.84 -16.56 6.94
N LEU A 241 2.66 -16.48 7.56
CA LEU A 241 2.38 -15.66 8.72
C LEU A 241 2.27 -16.53 9.95
N ARG A 242 3.00 -16.18 11.00
CA ARG A 242 2.86 -16.75 12.34
C ARG A 242 2.17 -15.72 13.23
N LEU A 243 0.98 -16.05 13.70
CA LEU A 243 0.13 -15.14 14.47
C LEU A 243 -0.12 -15.73 15.86
N GLY A 244 -0.15 -14.86 16.86
CA GLY A 244 -0.53 -15.18 18.23
C GLY A 244 -1.27 -14.01 18.87
N GLY A 245 -1.50 -14.10 20.18
CA GLY A 245 -2.26 -13.10 20.92
C GLY A 245 -3.77 -13.34 20.80
N SER A 246 -4.57 -12.28 20.82
CA SER A 246 -6.03 -12.39 20.87
C SER A 246 -6.78 -11.27 20.15
N LEU A 247 -8.00 -11.60 19.74
CA LEU A 247 -9.02 -10.68 19.26
C LEU A 247 -10.23 -10.76 20.20
N SER A 248 -10.61 -9.66 20.83
CA SER A 248 -11.87 -9.59 21.57
C SER A 248 -12.95 -8.90 20.74
N VAL A 249 -14.15 -9.46 20.73
CA VAL A 249 -15.32 -8.89 20.05
C VAL A 249 -16.40 -8.60 21.09
N ALA A 250 -16.93 -7.38 21.09
CA ALA A 250 -18.01 -6.93 21.95
C ALA A 250 -19.06 -6.19 21.13
N SER A 251 -20.24 -5.96 21.71
CA SER A 251 -21.19 -5.01 21.14
C SER A 251 -20.79 -3.56 21.49
N GLY A 252 -21.24 -2.61 20.67
CA GLY A 252 -21.09 -1.17 20.86
C GLY A 252 -20.31 -0.49 19.73
N GLY A 253 -20.93 0.50 19.10
CA GLY A 253 -20.35 1.28 18.00
C GLY A 253 -19.51 2.46 18.47
N ALA A 254 -19.19 3.34 17.53
CA ALA A 254 -18.64 4.66 17.84
C ALA A 254 -19.70 5.52 18.55
N SER A 255 -20.96 5.31 18.18
CA SER A 255 -22.14 5.82 18.87
C SER A 255 -23.29 4.83 18.71
N GLY A 256 -24.02 4.50 19.79
CA GLY A 256 -25.17 3.59 19.69
C GLY A 256 -24.78 2.11 19.63
N ASP A 257 -25.54 1.34 18.84
CA ASP A 257 -25.27 -0.08 18.63
C ASP A 257 -23.98 -0.27 17.81
N GLY A 258 -23.51 -1.50 17.61
CA GLY A 258 -22.30 -1.74 16.81
C GLY A 258 -21.53 -2.97 17.20
N ILE A 259 -20.42 -3.18 16.51
CA ILE A 259 -19.45 -4.23 16.82
C ILE A 259 -18.13 -3.57 17.18
N ARG A 260 -17.60 -3.84 18.36
CA ARG A 260 -16.27 -3.43 18.78
C ARG A 260 -15.32 -4.60 18.71
N VAL A 261 -14.19 -4.39 18.05
CA VAL A 261 -13.13 -5.38 17.86
C VAL A 261 -11.85 -4.85 18.49
N ARG A 262 -11.34 -5.54 19.50
CA ARG A 262 -10.12 -5.16 20.21
C ARG A 262 -8.97 -6.12 19.88
N PRO A 263 -8.07 -5.74 18.95
CA PRO A 263 -6.88 -6.53 18.66
C PRO A 263 -5.83 -6.39 19.76
N ASP A 264 -5.26 -7.52 20.14
CA ASP A 264 -3.98 -7.63 20.85
C ASP A 264 -3.20 -8.78 20.19
N LEU A 265 -2.70 -8.51 18.99
CA LEU A 265 -2.08 -9.51 18.12
C LEU A 265 -0.56 -9.43 18.19
N ASN A 266 0.08 -10.58 18.21
CA ASN A 266 1.52 -10.72 18.04
C ASN A 266 1.80 -11.40 16.70
N ILE A 267 2.77 -10.87 15.97
CA ILE A 267 3.25 -11.44 14.71
C ILE A 267 4.64 -12.00 14.99
N GLY A 268 4.80 -13.30 14.83
CA GLY A 268 6.09 -13.99 14.93
C GLY A 268 6.73 -14.12 13.56
N SER A 269 8.05 -14.34 13.52
CA SER A 269 8.91 -14.50 12.33
C SER A 269 8.18 -14.99 11.07
N SER A 270 7.64 -14.03 10.32
CA SER A 270 6.79 -14.24 9.14
C SER A 270 7.55 -13.85 7.86
N LEU A 271 7.05 -14.30 6.72
CA LEU A 271 7.61 -14.03 5.40
C LEU A 271 6.55 -13.40 4.50
N PHE A 272 6.93 -12.33 3.81
CA PHE A 272 6.18 -11.80 2.67
C PHE A 272 7.09 -11.74 1.46
N GLN A 273 6.62 -12.22 0.32
CA GLN A 273 7.33 -12.12 -0.94
C GLN A 273 6.38 -11.72 -2.05
N TYR A 274 6.57 -10.53 -2.59
CA TYR A 274 6.04 -10.16 -3.90
C TYR A 274 7.04 -10.59 -4.98
N GLN A 275 6.52 -11.09 -6.10
CA GLN A 275 7.32 -11.56 -7.23
C GLN A 275 6.76 -11.07 -8.56
N ASP A 276 7.68 -10.60 -9.38
CA ASP A 276 7.54 -10.25 -10.79
C ASP A 276 8.76 -10.87 -11.52
N GLU A 277 9.54 -10.10 -12.30
CA GLU A 277 10.84 -10.53 -12.85
C GLU A 277 11.91 -10.68 -11.76
N GLY A 278 11.87 -9.82 -10.74
CA GLY A 278 12.64 -9.87 -9.51
C GLY A 278 11.77 -10.20 -8.29
N ILE A 279 12.30 -9.97 -7.10
CA ILE A 279 11.60 -10.19 -5.83
C ILE A 279 11.64 -8.97 -4.91
N LEU A 280 10.56 -8.77 -4.17
CA LEU A 280 10.52 -7.92 -2.99
C LEU A 280 10.18 -8.83 -1.81
N ARG A 281 11.14 -9.08 -0.93
CA ARG A 281 11.01 -10.06 0.15
C ARG A 281 11.33 -9.46 1.51
N ALA A 282 10.34 -9.49 2.40
CA ALA A 282 10.49 -9.15 3.81
C ALA A 282 10.64 -10.43 4.61
N GLU A 283 11.83 -10.64 5.18
CA GLU A 283 12.20 -11.77 6.02
C GLU A 283 12.07 -11.43 7.50
N ASN A 284 11.73 -12.44 8.31
CA ASN A 284 11.60 -12.33 9.75
C ASN A 284 10.70 -11.15 10.16
N PHE A 285 9.57 -10.99 9.48
CA PHE A 285 8.57 -10.01 9.87
C PHE A 285 8.00 -10.37 11.24
N SER A 286 8.14 -9.48 12.20
CA SER A 286 7.60 -9.66 13.55
C SER A 286 7.08 -8.35 14.10
N GLY A 287 6.18 -8.41 15.08
CA GLY A 287 5.59 -7.19 15.61
C GLY A 287 4.38 -7.43 16.49
N THR A 288 3.70 -6.33 16.83
CA THR A 288 2.44 -6.34 17.58
C THR A 288 1.46 -5.33 16.98
N LEU A 289 0.18 -5.70 16.92
CA LEU A 289 -0.93 -4.81 16.59
C LEU A 289 -1.89 -4.75 17.78
N ARG A 290 -2.03 -3.59 18.40
CA ARG A 290 -2.81 -3.42 19.64
C ARG A 290 -3.71 -2.20 19.59
N SER A 291 -4.90 -2.33 20.15
CA SER A 291 -5.79 -1.21 20.47
C SER A 291 -6.42 -1.48 21.84
N LEU A 292 -6.43 -0.48 22.73
CA LEU A 292 -7.01 -0.57 24.06
C LEU A 292 -8.51 -0.27 24.01
N GLY A 293 -8.91 0.76 23.27
CA GLY A 293 -10.31 1.16 23.05
C GLY A 293 -11.04 0.31 22.02
N GLY A 294 -10.31 -0.37 21.14
CA GLY A 294 -10.85 -1.19 20.06
C GLY A 294 -11.30 -0.37 18.84
N LEU A 295 -11.49 -1.09 17.73
CA LEU A 295 -12.06 -0.57 16.49
C LEU A 295 -13.57 -0.84 16.51
N THR A 296 -14.38 0.17 16.28
CA THR A 296 -15.84 0.05 16.19
C THR A 296 -16.27 0.00 14.73
N ILE A 297 -17.14 -0.97 14.40
CA ILE A 297 -17.81 -1.10 13.12
C ILE A 297 -19.28 -0.74 13.34
N ASP A 298 -19.77 0.22 12.56
CA ASP A 298 -21.04 0.89 12.80
C ASP A 298 -21.74 1.27 11.48
N LEU A 299 -23.07 1.34 11.46
CA LEU A 299 -23.85 1.86 10.34
C LEU A 299 -24.48 3.19 10.73
N ALA A 300 -24.09 4.27 10.06
CA ALA A 300 -24.59 5.61 10.36
C ALA A 300 -24.96 6.37 9.08
N GLN A 301 -25.38 7.62 9.24
CA GLN A 301 -25.68 8.52 8.13
C GLN A 301 -25.24 9.94 8.47
N ASP A 302 -25.00 10.74 7.43
CA ASP A 302 -24.83 12.18 7.53
C ASP A 302 -25.61 12.89 6.40
N ALA A 303 -25.34 14.18 6.19
CA ALA A 303 -26.00 14.96 5.14
C ALA A 303 -25.74 14.42 3.71
N GLY A 304 -24.70 13.60 3.51
CA GLY A 304 -24.38 13.00 2.22
C GLY A 304 -25.21 11.75 1.93
N SER A 305 -25.02 10.70 2.74
CA SER A 305 -25.76 9.43 2.65
C SER A 305 -25.46 8.54 3.86
N SER A 306 -26.11 7.36 3.92
CA SER A 306 -25.73 6.29 4.82
C SER A 306 -24.34 5.74 4.48
N TYR A 307 -23.60 5.31 5.50
CA TYR A 307 -22.24 4.77 5.41
C TYR A 307 -21.98 3.69 6.47
N ALA A 308 -21.05 2.78 6.16
CA ALA A 308 -20.43 1.90 7.15
C ALA A 308 -19.17 2.58 7.69
N GLN A 309 -19.05 2.72 9.00
CA GLN A 309 -17.93 3.39 9.66
C GLN A 309 -17.05 2.39 10.39
N VAL A 310 -15.74 2.52 10.20
CA VAL A 310 -14.72 2.00 11.12
C VAL A 310 -14.12 3.20 11.86
N ALA A 311 -14.13 3.19 13.18
CA ALA A 311 -13.52 4.24 14.00
C ALA A 311 -12.73 3.64 15.16
N PHE A 312 -11.70 4.34 15.62
CA PHE A 312 -10.87 3.90 16.73
C PHE A 312 -10.23 5.10 17.42
N GLN A 313 -10.12 5.05 18.75
CA GLN A 313 -9.48 6.11 19.52
C GLN A 313 -7.96 5.93 19.59
N ASP A 314 -7.51 4.68 19.51
CA ASP A 314 -6.11 4.31 19.57
C ASP A 314 -5.83 3.06 18.73
N LEU A 315 -4.71 3.05 18.02
CA LEU A 315 -4.19 1.87 17.34
C LEU A 315 -2.67 1.97 17.25
N LYS A 316 -1.98 0.98 17.82
CA LYS A 316 -0.52 0.89 17.81
C LYS A 316 -0.06 -0.31 16.98
N LEU A 317 0.82 -0.05 16.02
CA LEU A 317 1.55 -1.07 15.26
C LEU A 317 3.04 -0.89 15.53
N ASN A 318 3.66 -1.90 16.13
CA ASN A 318 5.11 -2.02 16.17
C ASN A 318 5.51 -3.21 15.29
N ALA A 319 6.39 -3.01 14.32
CA ALA A 319 6.80 -4.07 13.41
C ALA A 319 8.27 -3.95 13.02
N THR A 320 8.91 -5.09 12.75
CA THR A 320 10.30 -5.19 12.31
C THR A 320 10.38 -6.16 11.13
N LEU A 321 11.06 -5.77 10.06
CA LEU A 321 11.56 -6.67 9.02
C LEU A 321 13.00 -7.00 9.39
N GLY A 322 13.33 -8.25 9.70
CA GLY A 322 14.71 -8.65 10.00
C GLY A 322 15.62 -8.68 8.75
N GLY A 323 15.04 -8.65 7.56
CA GLY A 323 15.76 -8.49 6.30
C GLY A 323 14.83 -8.03 5.19
N LEU A 324 15.22 -7.01 4.42
CA LEU A 324 14.51 -6.61 3.21
C LEU A 324 15.40 -6.80 1.97
N ILE A 325 14.91 -7.59 1.01
CA ILE A 325 15.58 -7.83 -0.28
C ILE A 325 14.76 -7.18 -1.38
N ILE A 326 15.43 -6.40 -2.23
CA ILE A 326 14.82 -5.66 -3.33
C ILE A 326 15.56 -5.98 -4.62
N GLY A 327 14.89 -6.68 -5.52
CA GLY A 327 15.35 -7.03 -6.85
C GLY A 327 15.83 -8.47 -6.97
N ASN A 328 17.10 -8.69 -7.33
CA ASN A 328 17.65 -10.03 -7.48
C ASN A 328 17.72 -10.76 -6.12
N PRO A 329 17.25 -12.01 -5.99
CA PRO A 329 17.30 -12.78 -4.74
C PRO A 329 18.72 -13.07 -4.21
N ILE A 330 19.75 -12.92 -5.04
CA ILE A 330 21.16 -13.05 -4.68
C ILE A 330 21.74 -11.70 -4.23
N ASN A 331 21.03 -10.58 -4.44
CA ASN A 331 21.45 -9.27 -3.93
C ASN A 331 21.60 -9.31 -2.41
N GLN A 332 22.45 -8.42 -1.91
CA GLN A 332 22.57 -8.19 -0.48
C GLN A 332 21.29 -7.54 0.05
N LYS A 333 21.12 -7.56 1.37
CA LYS A 333 19.92 -7.03 2.03
C LYS A 333 20.05 -5.52 2.19
N LEU A 334 18.92 -4.85 2.37
CA LEU A 334 18.91 -3.49 2.88
C LEU A 334 19.41 -3.42 4.33
N GLY A 335 19.26 -4.53 5.07
CA GLY A 335 19.35 -4.59 6.52
C GLY A 335 17.97 -4.85 7.12
N SER A 336 17.73 -4.36 8.33
CA SER A 336 16.44 -4.44 9.01
C SER A 336 15.70 -3.09 9.02
N LEU A 337 14.38 -3.15 8.95
CA LEU A 337 13.49 -1.99 8.98
C LEU A 337 12.55 -2.14 10.18
N ALA A 338 12.52 -1.19 11.10
CA ALA A 338 11.53 -1.15 12.17
C ALA A 338 10.58 0.04 12.02
N ILE A 339 9.31 -0.18 12.35
CA ILE A 339 8.25 0.80 12.26
C ILE A 339 7.49 0.79 13.59
N ASP A 340 7.30 1.95 14.18
CA ASP A 340 6.38 2.18 15.31
C ASP A 340 5.35 3.24 14.91
N LEU A 341 4.13 2.81 14.60
CA LEU A 341 3.00 3.67 14.26
C LEU A 341 2.04 3.74 15.43
N ASN A 342 1.71 4.96 15.81
CA ASN A 342 0.83 5.24 16.93
C ASN A 342 -0.26 6.21 16.49
N PHE A 343 -1.45 5.67 16.22
CA PHE A 343 -2.64 6.44 15.96
C PHE A 343 -3.36 6.70 17.28
N ALA A 344 -3.74 7.95 17.50
CA ALA A 344 -4.48 8.37 18.68
C ALA A 344 -5.39 9.54 18.33
N ASP A 345 -6.58 9.59 18.91
CA ASP A 345 -7.44 10.76 18.82
C ASP A 345 -6.88 11.93 19.65
N ASP A 346 -7.04 13.15 19.16
CA ASP A 346 -6.63 14.40 19.84
C ASP A 346 -7.68 15.50 19.61
N GLY A 347 -8.67 15.54 20.49
CA GLY A 347 -9.76 16.52 20.45
C GLY A 347 -10.55 16.46 19.13
N ALA A 348 -10.29 17.43 18.25
CA ALA A 348 -10.95 17.52 16.94
C ALA A 348 -10.35 16.58 15.87
N LYS A 349 -9.17 16.00 16.11
CA LYS A 349 -8.51 15.07 15.20
C LYS A 349 -8.85 13.65 15.60
N GLN A 350 -9.66 12.96 14.79
CA GLN A 350 -10.13 11.62 15.08
C GLN A 350 -9.69 10.63 14.00
N ASN A 351 -9.65 9.35 14.34
CA ASN A 351 -9.33 8.29 13.39
C ASN A 351 -10.59 7.53 12.98
N TRP A 352 -10.95 7.63 11.70
CA TRP A 352 -12.10 6.92 11.16
C TRP A 352 -12.03 6.76 9.64
N LEU A 353 -12.77 5.77 9.14
CA LEU A 353 -13.00 5.46 7.74
C LEU A 353 -14.49 5.25 7.53
N LYS A 354 -15.13 6.02 6.65
CA LYS A 354 -16.56 5.90 6.32
C LYS A 354 -16.74 5.46 4.88
N LEU A 355 -17.29 4.27 4.69
CA LEU A 355 -17.50 3.64 3.37
C LEU A 355 -18.94 3.87 2.90
N ARG A 356 -19.09 4.39 1.68
CA ARG A 356 -20.37 4.66 1.02
C ARG A 356 -20.46 3.92 -0.32
N PRO A 357 -21.65 3.40 -0.68
CA PRO A 357 -21.86 2.77 -1.97
C PRO A 357 -21.81 3.80 -3.10
N GLY A 358 -21.24 3.39 -4.24
CA GLY A 358 -20.97 4.22 -5.41
C GLY A 358 -19.62 4.96 -5.29
N GLY A 359 -18.90 5.09 -6.40
CA GLY A 359 -17.62 5.79 -6.46
C GLY A 359 -17.71 7.08 -7.26
N ASP A 360 -16.81 7.25 -8.23
CA ASP A 360 -16.72 8.45 -9.05
C ASP A 360 -18.02 8.70 -9.84
N PRO A 361 -18.60 9.91 -9.78
CA PRO A 361 -19.85 10.23 -10.48
C PRO A 361 -19.85 9.99 -12.00
N ASN A 362 -18.67 9.94 -12.64
CA ASN A 362 -18.53 9.71 -14.07
C ASN A 362 -18.32 8.23 -14.45
N SER A 363 -18.19 7.34 -13.45
CA SER A 363 -17.88 5.91 -13.67
C SER A 363 -19.13 5.00 -13.61
N GLY A 364 -20.19 5.45 -12.93
CA GLY A 364 -21.46 4.73 -12.86
C GLY A 364 -22.13 4.82 -11.49
N ALA A 365 -23.02 3.87 -11.19
CA ALA A 365 -23.74 3.80 -9.91
C ALA A 365 -23.11 2.82 -8.92
N LYS A 366 -22.17 1.98 -9.38
CA LYS A 366 -21.37 1.08 -8.56
C LYS A 366 -19.99 1.69 -8.31
N GLY A 367 -19.31 1.20 -7.29
CA GLY A 367 -18.00 1.66 -6.86
C GLY A 367 -17.97 1.89 -5.35
N LEU A 368 -16.88 2.45 -4.86
CA LEU A 368 -16.69 2.75 -3.45
C LEU A 368 -16.29 4.21 -3.25
N THR A 369 -16.95 4.90 -2.34
CA THR A 369 -16.49 6.20 -1.82
C THR A 369 -16.11 6.02 -0.37
N ALA A 370 -14.94 6.50 0.02
CA ALA A 370 -14.45 6.47 1.38
C ALA A 370 -14.13 7.89 1.85
N ASP A 371 -14.79 8.36 2.91
CA ASP A 371 -14.25 9.50 3.65
C ASP A 371 -13.24 8.96 4.67
N VAL A 372 -12.12 9.65 4.79
CA VAL A 372 -11.01 9.26 5.66
C VAL A 372 -10.69 10.38 6.63
N SER A 373 -10.30 10.00 7.85
CA SER A 373 -9.68 10.86 8.84
C SER A 373 -8.64 10.07 9.59
N TRP A 374 -7.45 10.65 9.75
CA TRP A 374 -6.37 10.03 10.50
C TRP A 374 -5.64 11.05 11.36
N ASN A 375 -5.12 10.58 12.48
CA ASN A 375 -4.23 11.30 13.36
C ASN A 375 -3.22 10.31 13.96
N MET A 376 -1.98 10.42 13.50
CA MET A 376 -0.85 9.64 13.96
C MET A 376 0.10 10.58 14.71
N ALA A 377 0.43 10.20 15.93
CA ALA A 377 1.23 11.01 16.83
C ALA A 377 2.45 10.23 17.33
N ASN A 378 3.61 10.90 17.37
CA ASN A 378 4.83 10.39 18.00
C ASN A 378 5.24 8.98 17.51
N SER A 379 5.26 8.80 16.20
CA SER A 379 5.66 7.55 15.54
C SER A 379 7.13 7.59 15.12
N SER A 380 7.70 6.45 14.75
CA SER A 380 9.08 6.40 14.26
C SER A 380 9.29 5.29 13.23
N VAL A 381 10.29 5.50 12.38
CA VAL A 381 10.81 4.48 11.46
C VAL A 381 12.30 4.41 11.67
N SER A 382 12.87 3.20 11.71
CA SER A 382 14.32 3.03 11.73
C SER A 382 14.81 2.05 10.69
N LEU A 383 15.94 2.39 10.09
CA LEU A 383 16.71 1.54 9.21
C LEU A 383 17.95 1.11 9.99
N THR A 384 18.25 -0.19 10.01
CA THR A 384 19.49 -0.70 10.56
C THR A 384 20.21 -1.50 9.50
N ASP A 385 21.34 -0.98 9.05
CA ASP A 385 22.26 -1.65 8.15
C ASP A 385 23.53 -2.03 8.91
N ASN A 386 24.03 -3.25 8.71
CA ASN A 386 25.27 -3.76 9.29
C ASN A 386 25.34 -3.59 10.84
N GLY A 387 24.19 -3.58 11.52
CA GLY A 387 24.07 -3.35 12.97
C GLY A 387 24.04 -1.88 13.42
N ASN A 388 24.14 -0.92 12.50
CA ASN A 388 24.08 0.51 12.79
C ASN A 388 22.71 1.08 12.40
N SER A 389 22.05 1.79 13.31
CA SER A 389 20.69 2.27 13.10
C SER A 389 20.61 3.76 12.80
N MET A 390 19.72 4.14 11.90
CA MET A 390 19.21 5.49 11.71
C MET A 390 17.72 5.52 12.01
N TRP A 391 17.25 6.55 12.71
CA TRP A 391 15.86 6.71 13.15
C TRP A 391 15.28 8.01 12.63
N PHE A 392 14.15 7.93 11.95
CA PHE A 392 13.23 9.03 11.72
C PHE A 392 12.30 9.12 12.92
N SER A 393 12.53 10.12 13.78
CA SER A 393 11.84 10.22 15.07
C SER A 393 10.74 11.28 15.06
N GLY A 394 9.73 11.07 15.91
CA GLY A 394 8.66 12.05 16.13
C GLY A 394 7.78 12.27 14.91
N LEU A 395 7.58 11.25 14.08
CA LEU A 395 6.68 11.30 12.93
C LEU A 395 5.26 11.61 13.43
N ARG A 396 4.68 12.67 12.88
CA ARG A 396 3.31 13.11 13.17
C ARG A 396 2.61 13.38 11.84
N THR A 397 1.39 12.88 11.69
CA THR A 397 0.56 13.24 10.53
C THR A 397 -0.91 13.24 10.91
N ASN A 398 -1.66 14.16 10.30
CA ASN A 398 -3.10 14.17 10.40
C ASN A 398 -3.70 14.69 9.11
N GLY A 399 -4.95 14.32 8.86
CA GLY A 399 -5.68 14.83 7.71
C GLY A 399 -7.05 14.20 7.58
N THR A 400 -7.82 14.78 6.66
CA THR A 400 -9.13 14.29 6.27
C THR A 400 -9.33 14.46 4.77
N GLY A 401 -10.29 13.74 4.21
CA GLY A 401 -10.75 13.96 2.84
C GLY A 401 -11.53 12.78 2.30
N GLN A 402 -11.70 12.73 0.98
CA GLN A 402 -12.47 11.69 0.31
C GLN A 402 -11.65 10.97 -0.77
N LEU A 403 -11.82 9.65 -0.80
CA LEU A 403 -11.27 8.73 -1.78
C LEU A 403 -12.41 8.09 -2.56
N THR A 404 -12.21 7.79 -3.85
CA THR A 404 -13.10 6.89 -4.60
C THR A 404 -12.31 5.74 -5.21
N LEU A 405 -12.89 4.55 -5.28
CA LEU A 405 -12.33 3.39 -5.96
C LEU A 405 -13.34 2.88 -6.99
N ASP A 406 -12.90 2.82 -8.24
CA ASP A 406 -13.74 2.46 -9.38
C ASP A 406 -12.96 1.60 -10.39
N LEU A 407 -13.66 0.70 -11.09
CA LEU A 407 -13.16 0.14 -12.35
C LEU A 407 -13.69 0.98 -13.50
N THR A 408 -12.78 1.58 -14.28
CA THR A 408 -13.12 2.56 -15.31
C THR A 408 -12.74 2.09 -16.69
N LYS A 409 -13.58 2.41 -17.67
CA LYS A 409 -13.36 2.16 -19.09
C LYS A 409 -13.99 3.24 -19.96
N SER A 410 -13.26 3.66 -20.97
CA SER A 410 -13.73 4.54 -22.04
C SER A 410 -14.65 3.77 -22.99
N CYS A 411 -15.84 4.32 -23.21
CA CYS A 411 -16.71 3.94 -24.31
C CYS A 411 -16.66 5.04 -25.37
N ALA A 412 -15.65 5.02 -26.24
CA ALA A 412 -15.50 5.96 -27.34
C ALA A 412 -16.78 6.00 -28.21
N GLY A 413 -17.61 7.04 -28.05
CA GLY A 413 -18.88 7.20 -28.79
C GLY A 413 -20.10 7.62 -27.96
N GLY A 414 -20.02 7.67 -26.63
CA GLY A 414 -21.10 8.18 -25.76
C GLY A 414 -21.22 7.40 -24.46
N VAL A 415 -21.86 7.99 -23.44
CA VAL A 415 -22.10 7.38 -22.13
C VAL A 415 -23.02 6.16 -22.30
N SER A 416 -22.48 4.95 -22.34
CA SER A 416 -23.25 3.75 -22.00
C SER A 416 -23.22 3.56 -20.50
N THR A 417 -24.25 2.90 -19.94
CA THR A 417 -24.31 2.60 -18.50
C THR A 417 -23.04 1.88 -18.04
N GLY A 418 -22.24 2.54 -17.20
CA GLY A 418 -21.02 1.97 -16.61
C GLY A 418 -19.69 2.32 -17.30
N CYS A 419 -19.67 3.21 -18.30
CA CYS A 419 -18.44 3.73 -18.93
C CYS A 419 -18.36 5.26 -18.81
N TYR A 420 -17.15 5.82 -18.83
CA TYR A 420 -16.97 7.27 -18.90
C TYR A 420 -16.88 7.78 -20.35
N ALA A 421 -17.29 9.04 -20.57
CA ALA A 421 -17.22 9.70 -21.87
C ALA A 421 -15.84 10.35 -22.07
N GLY A 422 -15.02 9.78 -22.95
CA GLY A 422 -13.74 10.36 -23.38
C GLY A 422 -13.02 9.42 -24.34
N THR A 423 -12.11 9.94 -25.15
CA THR A 423 -11.21 9.13 -25.97
C THR A 423 -9.82 9.11 -25.33
N GLN A 424 -9.11 7.98 -25.39
CA GLN A 424 -7.68 7.94 -24.99
C GLN A 424 -6.78 8.79 -25.92
N SER A 425 -7.33 9.36 -27.00
CA SER A 425 -6.57 10.09 -28.01
C SER A 425 -6.15 11.51 -27.60
N ASP A 426 -6.65 12.06 -26.49
CA ASP A 426 -6.38 13.44 -26.05
C ASP A 426 -5.43 13.56 -24.85
N MET A 427 -4.56 12.55 -24.66
CA MET A 427 -3.53 12.54 -23.59
C MET A 427 -2.43 13.60 -23.79
N GLY A 428 -2.48 14.33 -24.91
CA GLY A 428 -1.43 15.24 -25.39
C GLY A 428 -1.50 16.66 -24.83
N LYS A 429 -2.69 17.27 -24.68
CA LYS A 429 -2.89 18.67 -24.21
C LYS A 429 -4.34 18.90 -23.72
N GLY A 430 -4.51 19.69 -22.64
CA GLY A 430 -5.63 20.58 -22.27
C GLY A 430 -7.11 20.16 -22.33
N ASN A 431 -7.53 19.24 -23.19
CA ASN A 431 -8.93 18.84 -23.41
C ASN A 431 -9.27 17.48 -22.76
N TYR A 432 -8.35 16.94 -21.96
CA TYR A 432 -8.50 15.66 -21.29
C TYR A 432 -9.54 15.71 -20.15
N ASN A 433 -10.36 14.67 -20.04
CA ASN A 433 -11.51 14.60 -19.12
C ASN A 433 -11.18 14.03 -17.72
N GLY A 434 -9.90 13.75 -17.42
CA GLY A 434 -9.48 13.24 -16.11
C GLY A 434 -9.71 11.75 -15.86
N HIS A 435 -10.02 10.92 -16.86
CA HIS A 435 -10.33 9.49 -16.70
C HIS A 435 -9.56 8.57 -17.65
N PHE A 436 -8.97 7.50 -17.07
CA PHE A 436 -8.25 6.45 -17.80
C PHE A 436 -8.93 5.09 -17.63
N ASP A 437 -8.55 4.13 -18.46
CA ASP A 437 -9.00 2.74 -18.33
C ASP A 437 -8.20 2.03 -17.24
N GLY A 438 -8.87 1.32 -16.31
CA GLY A 438 -8.22 0.52 -15.28
C GLY A 438 -8.88 0.58 -13.91
N LEU A 439 -8.12 0.22 -12.88
CA LEU A 439 -8.49 0.40 -11.47
C LEU A 439 -8.15 1.83 -11.05
N ARG A 440 -9.15 2.67 -10.85
CA ARG A 440 -8.99 4.09 -10.54
C ARG A 440 -9.16 4.36 -9.06
N LEU A 441 -8.24 5.14 -8.51
CA LEU A 441 -8.33 5.78 -7.21
C LEU A 441 -8.47 7.30 -7.41
N GLY A 442 -9.62 7.86 -7.03
CA GLY A 442 -9.87 9.30 -7.00
C GLY A 442 -9.53 9.91 -5.64
N LEU A 443 -9.00 11.14 -5.65
CA LEU A 443 -8.62 11.93 -4.48
C LEU A 443 -9.34 13.27 -4.53
N SER A 444 -10.13 13.57 -3.50
CA SER A 444 -10.89 14.82 -3.41
C SER A 444 -10.69 15.46 -2.06
N ASN A 445 -10.15 16.68 -2.08
CA ASN A 445 -9.92 17.53 -0.91
C ASN A 445 -9.22 16.79 0.23
N ILE A 446 -8.18 16.01 -0.08
CA ILE A 446 -7.34 15.40 0.95
C ILE A 446 -6.52 16.51 1.59
N LYS A 447 -7.01 17.05 2.71
CA LYS A 447 -6.36 18.11 3.46
C LYS A 447 -5.64 17.50 4.64
N GLY A 448 -4.31 17.65 4.66
CA GLY A 448 -3.51 17.07 5.73
C GLY A 448 -2.19 17.78 5.89
N GLY A 449 -1.42 17.28 6.85
CA GLY A 449 -0.04 17.67 7.02
C GLY A 449 0.75 16.62 7.78
N TYR A 450 2.06 16.69 7.65
CA TYR A 450 2.99 15.87 8.42
C TYR A 450 4.17 16.70 8.91
N SER A 451 4.81 16.21 9.97
CA SER A 451 6.10 16.71 10.45
C SER A 451 6.88 15.61 11.16
N PHE A 452 8.18 15.83 11.31
CA PHE A 452 9.05 14.97 12.11
C PHE A 452 10.11 15.79 12.85
N ASP A 453 10.65 15.24 13.94
CA ASP A 453 11.62 15.96 14.79
C ASP A 453 13.00 16.02 14.13
N GLY A 454 13.37 14.96 13.41
CA GLY A 454 14.61 14.87 12.65
C GLY A 454 15.13 13.44 12.56
N LEU A 455 16.41 13.32 12.21
CA LEU A 455 17.14 12.05 12.15
C LEU A 455 17.95 11.84 13.43
N ARG A 456 18.01 10.59 13.92
CA ARG A 456 18.96 10.16 14.97
C ARG A 456 19.79 9.00 14.45
N VAL A 457 21.06 8.93 14.82
CA VAL A 457 21.99 7.89 14.35
C VAL A 457 22.59 7.15 15.57
N GLY A 458 22.69 5.83 15.47
CA GLY A 458 23.16 4.93 16.51
C GLY A 458 22.03 4.38 17.40
N SER A 459 21.38 5.24 18.19
CA SER A 459 20.32 4.83 19.12
C SER A 459 19.09 5.73 19.01
N ALA A 460 17.92 5.20 19.42
CA ALA A 460 16.67 5.97 19.46
C ALA A 460 16.75 7.22 20.37
N ASP A 461 17.61 7.19 21.40
CA ASP A 461 17.80 8.30 22.35
C ASP A 461 18.95 9.26 21.96
N ALA A 462 19.64 9.02 20.83
CA ALA A 462 20.77 9.86 20.41
C ALA A 462 20.29 11.27 20.01
N PRO A 463 21.07 12.35 20.21
CA PRO A 463 20.68 13.69 19.80
C PRO A 463 20.25 13.78 18.32
N LEU A 464 19.32 14.69 18.01
CA LEU A 464 18.91 14.97 16.64
C LEU A 464 20.12 15.42 15.82
N GLN A 465 20.24 14.88 14.62
CA GLN A 465 21.31 15.19 13.68
C GLN A 465 20.95 16.44 12.87
N GLY A 466 21.92 17.33 12.71
CA GLY A 466 21.88 18.34 11.66
C GLY A 466 22.03 17.68 10.28
N GLY A 467 21.64 18.38 9.21
CA GLY A 467 21.72 17.84 7.85
C GLY A 467 20.44 17.15 7.37
N THR A 468 19.33 17.24 8.11
CA THR A 468 18.01 16.84 7.60
C THR A 468 17.61 17.67 6.36
N GLU A 469 18.23 18.82 6.13
CA GLU A 469 18.10 19.61 4.90
C GLU A 469 18.52 18.84 3.65
N LEU A 470 19.42 17.85 3.77
CA LEU A 470 19.83 17.01 2.64
C LEU A 470 18.67 16.14 2.13
N LEU A 471 17.68 15.85 2.98
CA LEU A 471 16.48 15.09 2.60
C LEU A 471 15.59 15.86 1.61
N VAL A 472 15.68 17.21 1.59
CA VAL A 472 14.93 18.04 0.64
C VAL A 472 15.37 17.78 -0.81
N LEU A 473 16.62 17.34 -1.03
CA LEU A 473 17.09 16.91 -2.35
C LEU A 473 16.35 15.66 -2.86
N MET A 474 15.81 14.87 -1.94
CA MET A 474 14.94 13.73 -2.21
C MET A 474 13.45 14.10 -2.14
N GLU A 475 13.12 15.40 -2.11
CA GLU A 475 11.75 15.95 -1.99
C GLU A 475 11.03 15.54 -0.68
N ILE A 476 11.79 15.22 0.38
CA ILE A 476 11.29 14.95 1.73
C ILE A 476 11.47 16.21 2.59
N PHE A 477 10.37 16.81 3.04
CA PHE A 477 10.37 18.06 3.80
C PHE A 477 10.15 17.81 5.29
N PRO A 478 10.87 18.46 6.22
CA PRO A 478 10.67 18.32 7.67
C PRO A 478 9.23 18.55 8.15
N ALA A 479 8.51 19.43 7.47
CA ALA A 479 7.10 19.67 7.68
C ALA A 479 6.43 20.04 6.35
N TYR A 480 5.22 19.52 6.14
CA TYR A 480 4.45 19.80 4.92
C TYR A 480 2.96 19.83 5.24
N ASP A 481 2.30 20.94 4.93
CA ASP A 481 0.85 21.06 4.91
C ASP A 481 0.38 21.07 3.45
N PHE A 482 -0.73 20.40 3.14
CA PHE A 482 -1.23 20.32 1.77
C PHE A 482 -2.74 20.08 1.68
N THR A 483 -3.31 20.48 0.54
CA THR A 483 -4.57 19.93 0.03
C THR A 483 -4.27 19.19 -1.27
N LEU A 484 -4.69 17.94 -1.39
CA LEU A 484 -4.45 17.10 -2.56
C LEU A 484 -5.78 16.74 -3.24
N ASN A 485 -5.83 17.01 -4.54
CA ASN A 485 -6.86 16.54 -5.46
C ASN A 485 -6.21 15.79 -6.62
N GLY A 486 -6.93 14.87 -7.24
CA GLY A 486 -6.42 14.17 -8.42
C GLY A 486 -6.91 12.74 -8.52
N GLN A 487 -6.21 11.95 -9.30
CA GLN A 487 -6.49 10.53 -9.46
C GLN A 487 -5.27 9.76 -9.96
N ILE A 488 -5.26 8.47 -9.70
CA ILE A 488 -4.37 7.50 -10.32
C ILE A 488 -5.19 6.32 -10.84
N THR A 489 -4.92 5.88 -12.05
CA THR A 489 -5.52 4.68 -12.64
C THR A 489 -4.45 3.65 -12.95
N LEU A 490 -4.67 2.43 -12.51
CA LEU A 490 -3.73 1.32 -12.58
C LEU A 490 -4.19 0.28 -13.61
N LEU A 491 -3.24 -0.25 -14.36
CA LEU A 491 -3.43 -1.37 -15.28
C LEU A 491 -2.43 -2.49 -14.96
N PRO A 492 -2.81 -3.76 -15.09
CA PRO A 492 -1.90 -4.87 -14.85
C PRO A 492 -0.82 -4.96 -15.94
N GLY A 493 0.33 -5.51 -15.55
CA GLY A 493 1.52 -5.70 -16.36
C GLY A 493 2.41 -4.47 -16.39
N GLY A 494 3.72 -4.72 -16.45
CA GLY A 494 4.78 -3.74 -16.30
C GLY A 494 5.35 -3.15 -17.59
N GLY A 495 6.52 -2.52 -17.47
CA GLY A 495 7.39 -2.18 -18.61
C GLY A 495 7.79 -3.42 -19.41
N SER A 496 7.95 -4.55 -18.71
CA SER A 496 7.99 -5.92 -19.22
C SER A 496 7.34 -6.85 -18.19
N GLY A 497 6.76 -7.98 -18.63
CA GLY A 497 6.20 -8.99 -17.72
C GLY A 497 4.95 -8.55 -16.92
N ASP A 498 4.89 -9.01 -15.67
CA ASP A 498 3.90 -8.58 -14.68
C ASP A 498 4.30 -7.17 -14.16
N GLY A 499 3.59 -6.64 -13.17
CA GLY A 499 3.86 -5.31 -12.61
C GLY A 499 2.70 -4.34 -12.79
N VAL A 500 2.95 -3.06 -12.57
CA VAL A 500 1.90 -2.04 -12.50
C VAL A 500 2.13 -0.98 -13.55
N ARG A 501 1.21 -0.81 -14.50
CA ARG A 501 1.15 0.40 -15.34
C ARG A 501 0.22 1.42 -14.71
N TYR A 502 0.51 2.70 -14.93
CA TYR A 502 -0.29 3.76 -14.35
C TYR A 502 -0.38 5.01 -15.23
N ASN A 503 -1.52 5.70 -15.09
CA ASN A 503 -1.71 7.08 -15.51
C ASN A 503 -2.20 7.87 -14.31
N ALA A 504 -1.72 9.10 -14.14
CA ALA A 504 -2.07 9.88 -12.96
C ALA A 504 -2.08 11.38 -13.25
N ASP A 505 -2.94 12.09 -12.53
CA ASP A 505 -2.97 13.55 -12.45
C ASP A 505 -3.13 13.93 -10.99
N PHE A 506 -2.21 14.74 -10.46
CA PHE A 506 -2.25 15.21 -9.08
C PHE A 506 -2.09 16.73 -9.04
N VAL A 507 -2.85 17.36 -8.15
CA VAL A 507 -2.78 18.79 -7.86
C VAL A 507 -2.67 18.95 -6.35
N PHE A 508 -1.52 19.42 -5.91
CA PHE A 508 -1.34 19.92 -4.56
C PHE A 508 -1.64 21.42 -4.56
N SER A 509 -2.46 21.89 -3.64
CA SER A 509 -2.79 23.32 -3.48
C SER A 509 -2.66 23.77 -2.03
N ASP A 510 -2.54 25.09 -1.86
CA ASP A 510 -2.38 25.75 -0.56
C ASP A 510 -1.22 25.19 0.27
N ALA A 511 -0.23 24.59 -0.41
CA ALA A 511 0.78 23.79 0.24
C ALA A 511 1.86 24.67 0.87
N ARG A 512 2.39 24.20 2.01
CA ARG A 512 3.47 24.85 2.75
C ARG A 512 4.51 23.82 3.10
N ALA A 513 5.71 23.92 2.52
CA ALA A 513 6.80 22.98 2.73
C ALA A 513 7.98 23.64 3.43
N ALA A 514 8.45 23.05 4.53
CA ALA A 514 9.67 23.47 5.19
C ALA A 514 10.89 22.98 4.41
N ILE A 515 11.80 23.86 4.02
CA ILE A 515 13.13 23.47 3.50
C ILE A 515 14.08 23.21 4.67
N THR A 516 14.11 24.14 5.62
CA THR A 516 14.81 24.01 6.90
C THR A 516 14.04 24.81 7.93
N VAL A 517 13.84 24.24 9.12
CA VAL A 517 13.09 24.86 10.22
C VAL A 517 13.72 24.51 11.55
N ASP A 518 13.70 25.46 12.48
CA ASP A 518 14.09 25.25 13.87
C ASP A 518 12.96 24.64 14.72
N GLU A 519 13.23 24.33 15.99
CA GLU A 519 12.23 23.75 16.89
C GLU A 519 11.05 24.70 17.18
N THR A 520 11.17 25.99 16.84
CA THR A 520 10.10 26.99 16.95
C THR A 520 9.22 27.07 15.70
N GLY A 521 9.53 26.28 14.67
CA GLY A 521 8.81 26.26 13.39
C GLY A 521 9.18 27.41 12.44
N LYS A 522 10.28 28.12 12.72
CA LYS A 522 10.77 29.21 11.88
C LYS A 522 11.93 28.73 11.02
N GLY A 523 11.99 29.20 9.79
CA GLY A 523 13.06 28.86 8.87
C GLY A 523 12.74 29.25 7.44
N LEU A 524 13.20 28.45 6.49
CA LEU A 524 12.94 28.65 5.07
C LEU A 524 11.76 27.79 4.62
N TRP A 525 10.73 28.42 4.06
CA TRP A 525 9.48 27.79 3.67
C TRP A 525 9.12 28.07 2.20
N LEU A 526 8.61 27.06 1.51
CA LEU A 526 7.84 27.21 0.27
C LEU A 526 6.39 27.45 0.65
N ALA A 527 5.86 28.68 0.50
CA ALA A 527 4.52 29.04 0.94
C ALA A 527 3.57 29.39 -0.22
N GLY A 528 2.30 29.00 -0.06
CA GLY A 528 1.28 29.21 -1.09
C GLY A 528 1.61 28.43 -2.35
N THR A 529 2.04 27.17 -2.17
CA THR A 529 2.56 26.32 -3.23
C THR A 529 1.42 25.59 -3.92
N THR A 530 1.43 25.62 -5.25
CA THR A 530 0.65 24.73 -6.11
C THR A 530 1.61 23.81 -6.84
N TYR A 531 1.30 22.51 -6.88
CA TYR A 531 2.09 21.55 -7.65
C TYR A 531 1.19 20.65 -8.48
N ASP A 532 1.24 20.85 -9.79
CA ASP A 532 0.53 20.04 -10.78
C ASP A 532 1.48 18.99 -11.34
N MET A 533 1.05 17.72 -11.37
CA MET A 533 1.82 16.60 -11.90
C MET A 533 0.95 15.73 -12.80
N HIS A 534 1.52 15.33 -13.93
CA HIS A 534 0.85 14.50 -14.92
C HIS A 534 1.77 13.36 -15.36
N PHE A 535 1.27 12.14 -15.30
CA PHE A 535 1.96 10.92 -15.73
C PHE A 535 1.13 10.22 -16.79
N ARG A 536 1.77 9.83 -17.89
CA ARG A 536 1.15 9.03 -18.95
C ARG A 536 2.00 7.82 -19.26
N ASP A 537 1.37 6.66 -19.33
CA ASP A 537 2.01 5.38 -19.65
C ASP A 537 3.20 5.06 -18.73
N GLY A 538 3.07 5.39 -17.44
CA GLY A 538 4.05 5.04 -16.43
C GLY A 538 4.00 3.55 -16.07
N SER A 539 5.07 3.03 -15.48
CA SER A 539 5.10 1.67 -14.91
C SER A 539 5.94 1.59 -13.62
N VAL A 540 5.61 0.63 -12.77
CA VAL A 540 6.36 0.22 -11.59
C VAL A 540 6.55 -1.29 -11.67
N ASP A 541 7.81 -1.70 -11.71
CA ASP A 541 8.21 -3.09 -11.90
C ASP A 541 9.16 -3.51 -10.79
N VAL A 542 9.15 -4.79 -10.43
CA VAL A 542 10.22 -5.36 -9.59
C VAL A 542 11.09 -6.21 -10.50
N SER A 543 12.25 -5.66 -10.87
CA SER A 543 13.22 -6.30 -11.76
C SER A 543 14.41 -6.83 -10.97
N ASN A 544 15.37 -7.48 -11.65
CA ASN A 544 16.64 -7.86 -11.02
C ASN A 544 17.49 -6.66 -10.55
N ASN A 545 17.23 -5.45 -11.06
CA ASN A 545 17.91 -4.22 -10.64
C ASN A 545 17.19 -3.50 -9.48
N GLY A 546 16.11 -4.08 -8.95
CA GLY A 546 15.34 -3.51 -7.84
C GLY A 546 13.90 -3.15 -8.20
N ILE A 547 13.31 -2.24 -7.44
CA ILE A 547 12.03 -1.60 -7.78
C ILE A 547 12.32 -0.47 -8.76
N GLU A 548 11.73 -0.53 -9.95
CA GLU A 548 11.93 0.44 -11.02
C GLU A 548 10.63 1.20 -11.31
N LEU A 549 10.64 2.49 -11.02
CA LEU A 549 9.61 3.44 -11.44
C LEU A 549 10.01 4.04 -12.79
N ARG A 550 9.16 3.83 -13.80
CA ARG A 550 9.26 4.45 -15.13
C ARG A 550 8.16 5.50 -15.25
N LYS A 551 8.53 6.76 -15.46
CA LYS A 551 7.54 7.86 -15.50
C LYS A 551 6.71 7.91 -16.79
N GLY A 552 7.11 7.21 -17.85
CA GLY A 552 6.50 7.32 -19.17
C GLY A 552 6.66 8.75 -19.73
N THR A 553 5.56 9.39 -20.12
CA THR A 553 5.53 10.84 -20.38
C THR A 553 5.14 11.58 -19.11
N TYR A 554 5.98 12.50 -18.65
CA TYR A 554 5.76 13.26 -17.43
C TYR A 554 5.89 14.75 -17.67
N TRP A 555 4.95 15.53 -17.16
CA TRP A 555 5.12 16.97 -17.04
C TRP A 555 4.56 17.47 -15.72
N SER A 556 5.14 18.55 -15.21
CA SER A 556 4.72 19.13 -13.95
C SER A 556 5.01 20.62 -13.88
N LYS A 557 4.27 21.30 -13.01
CA LYS A 557 4.43 22.72 -12.69
C LYS A 557 4.35 22.91 -11.19
N LEU A 558 5.49 23.15 -10.56
CA LEU A 558 5.60 23.61 -9.19
C LEU A 558 5.62 25.15 -9.21
N GLU A 559 4.64 25.78 -8.57
CA GLU A 559 4.55 27.23 -8.40
C GLU A 559 4.49 27.57 -6.93
N VAL A 560 5.54 28.20 -6.42
CA VAL A 560 5.68 28.66 -5.04
C VAL A 560 5.39 30.15 -5.01
N SER A 561 4.25 30.54 -4.43
CA SER A 561 3.84 31.94 -4.35
C SER A 561 4.87 32.81 -3.62
N ASP A 562 5.43 32.33 -2.50
CA ASP A 562 6.46 33.01 -1.74
C ASP A 562 7.46 32.01 -1.15
N LEU A 563 8.74 32.17 -1.46
CA LEU A 563 9.83 31.60 -0.67
C LEU A 563 10.00 32.47 0.59
N ARG A 564 9.64 31.97 1.77
CA ARG A 564 9.60 32.76 3.01
C ARG A 564 10.73 32.42 3.96
N TRP A 565 11.33 33.45 4.55
CA TRP A 565 12.23 33.33 5.69
C TRP A 565 11.51 33.72 6.99
N GLY A 566 11.59 32.87 8.02
CA GLY A 566 10.91 33.03 9.30
C GLY A 566 9.68 32.14 9.41
N ASP A 567 8.54 32.71 9.78
CA ASP A 567 7.28 31.95 9.92
C ASP A 567 6.68 31.56 8.56
N ARG A 568 6.06 30.37 8.49
CA ARG A 568 5.49 29.80 7.25
C ARG A 568 4.41 30.65 6.58
N ALA A 569 3.69 31.49 7.34
CA ALA A 569 2.58 32.31 6.83
C ALA A 569 2.92 33.80 6.78
N THR A 570 3.66 34.29 7.78
CA THR A 570 3.93 35.71 8.01
C THR A 570 5.38 36.12 7.80
N GLY A 571 6.28 35.17 7.54
CA GLY A 571 7.70 35.42 7.28
C GLY A 571 7.96 36.27 6.05
N THR A 572 9.15 36.85 5.96
CA THR A 572 9.54 37.74 4.85
C THR A 572 9.65 36.95 3.55
N SER A 573 8.97 37.41 2.49
CA SER A 573 9.08 36.79 1.16
C SER A 573 10.38 37.21 0.47
N LEU A 574 11.08 36.22 -0.09
CA LEU A 574 12.25 36.35 -0.95
C LEU A 574 11.87 36.31 -2.45
N GLY A 575 10.58 36.21 -2.76
CA GLY A 575 10.06 36.14 -4.12
C GLY A 575 9.31 34.85 -4.46
N ARG A 576 8.83 34.77 -5.69
CA ARG A 576 8.10 33.64 -6.27
C ARG A 576 9.06 32.73 -7.02
N LEU A 577 8.87 31.42 -6.94
CA LEU A 577 9.63 30.42 -7.69
C LEU A 577 8.67 29.56 -8.53
N VAL A 578 9.00 29.35 -9.80
CA VAL A 578 8.31 28.38 -10.66
C VAL A 578 9.31 27.39 -11.21
N LEU A 579 8.97 26.11 -11.13
CA LEU A 579 9.71 25.02 -11.77
C LEU A 579 8.74 24.22 -12.63
N LYS A 580 9.00 24.20 -13.93
CA LYS A 580 8.33 23.32 -14.88
C LYS A 580 9.29 22.22 -15.33
N ARG A 581 8.80 20.98 -15.38
CA ARG A 581 9.55 19.82 -15.87
C ARG A 581 8.75 19.16 -16.97
N PHE A 582 9.42 18.75 -18.05
CA PHE A 582 8.89 17.90 -19.11
C PHE A 582 9.91 16.81 -19.43
N GLU A 583 9.50 15.57 -19.22
CA GLU A 583 10.34 14.38 -19.26
C GLU A 583 9.69 13.27 -20.09
N LEU A 584 10.51 12.49 -20.80
CA LEU A 584 10.07 11.28 -21.51
C LEU A 584 10.99 10.11 -21.18
N GLY A 585 10.45 9.05 -20.58
CA GLY A 585 11.19 7.83 -20.28
C GLY A 585 12.19 7.95 -19.11
N SER A 586 12.03 8.95 -18.24
CA SER A 586 12.78 9.03 -16.98
C SER A 586 12.49 7.82 -16.09
N THR A 587 13.50 7.39 -15.33
CA THR A 587 13.43 6.22 -14.45
C THR A 587 14.03 6.50 -13.07
N LEU A 588 13.48 5.85 -12.06
CA LEU A 588 14.05 5.76 -10.71
C LEU A 588 14.11 4.28 -10.33
N ALA A 589 15.28 3.77 -9.96
CA ALA A 589 15.46 2.40 -9.49
C ALA A 589 15.99 2.40 -8.05
N VAL A 590 15.43 1.55 -7.20
CA VAL A 590 15.88 1.33 -5.81
C VAL A 590 16.16 -0.14 -5.60
N SER A 591 17.35 -0.46 -5.10
CA SER A 591 17.77 -1.84 -4.81
C SER A 591 18.52 -1.93 -3.48
N SER A 592 18.62 -3.15 -2.96
CA SER A 592 19.43 -3.44 -1.78
C SER A 592 20.88 -3.75 -2.19
N GLY A 593 21.86 -3.25 -1.42
CA GLY A 593 23.30 -3.44 -1.73
C GLY A 593 24.28 -2.37 -1.22
N GLY A 594 23.79 -1.24 -0.71
CA GLY A 594 24.61 -0.27 0.03
C GLY A 594 25.77 0.40 -0.72
N ALA A 595 26.58 1.19 0.00
CA ALA A 595 27.75 1.90 -0.52
C ALA A 595 29.02 1.06 -0.57
N GLY A 596 29.06 -0.03 0.19
CA GLY A 596 30.15 -1.01 0.16
C GLY A 596 31.50 -0.42 0.55
N ALA A 597 32.57 -1.12 0.16
CA ALA A 597 33.92 -0.70 0.51
C ALA A 597 34.51 0.32 -0.48
N LEU A 598 35.21 1.34 0.03
CA LEU A 598 35.81 2.40 -0.76
C LEU A 598 37.23 2.75 -0.30
N CYS A 599 38.08 3.13 -1.27
CA CYS A 599 39.33 3.81 -1.01
C CYS A 599 39.18 5.34 -1.02
N VAL A 600 39.27 5.99 0.15
CA VAL A 600 39.19 7.45 0.31
C VAL A 600 40.57 8.07 0.17
N GLY A 601 40.73 9.04 -0.74
CA GLY A 601 42.00 9.77 -0.91
C GLY A 601 43.12 8.99 -1.60
N GLY A 602 42.81 7.82 -2.18
CA GLY A 602 43.73 7.02 -2.98
C GLY A 602 42.96 6.14 -3.98
N SER A 603 43.61 5.10 -4.50
CA SER A 603 43.00 4.15 -5.43
C SER A 603 43.37 2.70 -5.09
N GLY A 604 42.43 1.77 -5.28
CA GLY A 604 42.70 0.34 -5.10
C GLY A 604 41.43 -0.46 -4.81
N PRO A 605 41.35 -1.73 -5.25
CA PRO A 605 40.16 -2.59 -5.05
C PRO A 605 40.13 -3.26 -3.67
N ASN A 606 41.14 -3.06 -2.82
CA ASN A 606 41.23 -3.63 -1.49
C ASN A 606 42.07 -2.73 -0.57
N ALA A 607 42.04 -3.03 0.73
CA ALA A 607 42.73 -2.24 1.74
C ALA A 607 44.24 -2.07 1.50
N GLY A 608 44.92 -3.11 1.01
CA GLY A 608 46.36 -3.07 0.74
C GLY A 608 46.71 -2.14 -0.41
N ALA A 609 46.00 -2.26 -1.54
CA ALA A 609 46.19 -1.40 -2.71
C ALA A 609 45.83 0.06 -2.40
N CYS A 610 44.74 0.27 -1.66
CA CYS A 610 44.33 1.60 -1.22
C CYS A 610 45.41 2.29 -0.38
N SER A 611 45.94 1.59 0.62
CA SER A 611 47.01 2.09 1.49
C SER A 611 48.30 2.38 0.71
N ALA A 612 48.65 1.51 -0.25
CA ALA A 612 49.81 1.70 -1.11
C ALA A 612 49.69 2.94 -2.03
N SER A 613 48.46 3.32 -2.39
CA SER A 613 48.15 4.54 -3.15
C SER A 613 48.03 5.80 -2.26
N GLY A 614 48.34 5.68 -0.97
CA GLY A 614 48.20 6.78 0.00
C GLY A 614 46.76 7.06 0.44
N GLY A 615 45.81 6.19 0.08
CA GLY A 615 44.42 6.27 0.48
C GLY A 615 44.11 5.53 1.78
N ARG A 616 42.90 5.77 2.29
CA ARG A 616 42.30 5.09 3.45
C ARG A 616 41.19 4.17 2.98
N TRP A 617 41.24 2.91 3.40
CA TRP A 617 40.15 1.96 3.17
C TRP A 617 39.03 2.17 4.18
N GLU A 618 37.80 2.29 3.68
CA GLU A 618 36.57 2.31 4.46
C GLU A 618 35.69 1.16 4.01
N ASP A 619 35.45 0.20 4.90
CA ASP A 619 34.51 -0.89 4.68
C ASP A 619 33.20 -0.54 5.37
N ARG A 620 32.16 -0.32 4.58
CA ARG A 620 30.82 0.08 5.06
C ARG A 620 29.86 -1.12 5.14
N GLY A 621 30.38 -2.32 4.95
CA GLY A 621 29.59 -3.55 4.99
C GLY A 621 28.93 -3.86 3.65
N ASN A 622 27.95 -4.76 3.70
CA ASN A 622 27.28 -5.31 2.54
C ASN A 622 25.77 -5.04 2.55
N GLU A 623 25.23 -4.42 3.59
CA GLU A 623 23.85 -3.95 3.62
C GLU A 623 23.76 -2.47 3.26
N GLY A 624 22.59 -2.02 2.80
CA GLY A 624 22.27 -0.62 2.56
C GLY A 624 21.39 -0.38 1.32
N VAL A 625 21.19 0.89 0.95
CA VAL A 625 20.33 1.31 -0.17
C VAL A 625 21.17 1.74 -1.37
N SER A 626 20.82 1.27 -2.57
CA SER A 626 21.30 1.81 -3.84
C SER A 626 20.14 2.41 -4.62
N VAL A 627 20.31 3.66 -5.07
CA VAL A 627 19.34 4.43 -5.84
C VAL A 627 19.97 4.86 -7.16
N LYS A 628 19.26 4.65 -8.27
CA LYS A 628 19.64 5.16 -9.58
C LYS A 628 18.53 6.03 -10.13
N LEU A 629 18.81 7.30 -10.34
CA LEU A 629 17.90 8.26 -10.94
C LEU A 629 18.39 8.58 -12.35
N LYS A 630 17.49 8.55 -13.32
CA LYS A 630 17.72 8.99 -14.69
C LYS A 630 16.59 9.92 -15.10
N ASN A 631 16.91 11.20 -15.29
CA ASN A 631 15.98 12.19 -15.79
C ASN A 631 16.29 12.52 -17.25
N VAL A 632 15.32 12.31 -18.13
CA VAL A 632 15.43 12.62 -19.57
C VAL A 632 14.59 13.86 -19.84
N PHE A 633 15.21 15.04 -19.80
CA PHE A 633 14.54 16.31 -20.05
C PHE A 633 14.39 16.54 -21.56
N VAL A 634 13.17 16.75 -22.02
CA VAL A 634 12.85 16.89 -23.45
C VAL A 634 12.72 18.36 -23.84
N ARG A 635 13.29 18.69 -25.00
CA ARG A 635 13.19 20.03 -25.57
C ARG A 635 11.79 20.27 -26.11
N ASP A 636 11.17 21.37 -25.71
CA ASP A 636 9.94 21.86 -26.33
C ASP A 636 10.26 22.54 -27.66
N THR A 637 9.64 22.08 -28.75
CA THR A 637 9.79 22.64 -30.10
C THR A 637 8.54 23.39 -30.58
N ALA A 638 7.49 23.50 -29.75
CA ALA A 638 6.22 24.10 -30.14
C ALA A 638 6.24 25.63 -30.14
N ILE A 639 7.09 26.25 -29.30
CA ILE A 639 7.28 27.71 -29.25
C ILE A 639 8.65 28.07 -29.83
N ASP A 640 8.66 28.93 -30.85
CA ASP A 640 9.88 29.40 -31.49
C ASP A 640 10.77 30.18 -30.51
N SER A 641 12.03 29.72 -30.39
CA SER A 641 13.08 30.33 -29.58
C SER A 641 13.44 31.78 -29.97
N THR A 642 13.04 32.25 -31.16
CA THR A 642 13.32 33.61 -31.64
C THR A 642 12.41 34.70 -31.06
N THR A 643 11.29 34.34 -30.42
CA THR A 643 10.36 35.33 -29.84
C THR A 643 10.77 35.70 -28.42
N ASN A 644 11.08 36.97 -28.16
CA ASN A 644 11.32 37.48 -26.81
C ASN A 644 10.02 37.43 -26.00
N GLY A 645 9.98 36.54 -25.00
CA GLY A 645 8.83 36.31 -24.14
C GLY A 645 9.02 35.08 -23.26
N VAL A 646 8.38 35.07 -22.10
CA VAL A 646 8.35 33.90 -21.21
C VAL A 646 7.30 32.93 -21.73
N ALA A 647 7.73 31.76 -22.18
CA ALA A 647 6.85 30.74 -22.71
C ALA A 647 5.88 30.22 -21.64
N THR A 648 4.61 30.05 -22.01
CA THR A 648 3.55 29.60 -21.10
C THR A 648 3.19 28.12 -21.27
N ASP A 649 3.72 27.43 -22.29
CA ASP A 649 3.41 26.01 -22.54
C ASP A 649 3.67 25.13 -21.31
N GLU A 650 2.83 24.11 -21.16
CA GLU A 650 2.84 23.19 -20.02
C GLU A 650 3.97 22.16 -20.14
N LYS A 651 4.32 21.75 -21.37
CA LYS A 651 5.34 20.72 -21.66
C LYS A 651 6.66 21.37 -22.02
N ARG A 652 7.16 22.22 -21.12
CA ARG A 652 8.43 22.93 -21.28
C ARG A 652 9.20 22.93 -19.98
N ASN A 653 10.50 22.65 -20.06
CA ASN A 653 11.40 22.72 -18.93
C ASN A 653 11.79 24.17 -18.65
N GLN A 654 11.44 24.71 -17.48
CA GLN A 654 11.66 26.12 -17.18
C GLN A 654 11.85 26.37 -15.68
N ILE A 655 12.74 27.29 -15.32
CA ILE A 655 12.88 27.83 -13.96
C ILE A 655 12.63 29.33 -14.03
N VAL A 656 11.71 29.84 -13.20
CA VAL A 656 11.43 31.28 -13.06
C VAL A 656 11.62 31.67 -11.62
N TRP A 657 12.49 32.65 -11.37
CA TRP A 657 12.56 33.33 -10.07
C TRP A 657 12.11 34.78 -10.25
N GLU A 658 11.12 35.21 -9.47
CA GLU A 658 10.51 36.53 -9.58
C GLU A 658 10.52 37.28 -8.25
N THR A 659 10.97 38.53 -8.28
CA THR A 659 11.06 39.42 -7.11
C THR A 659 10.41 40.78 -7.38
N ASN A 660 10.20 41.59 -6.34
CA ASN A 660 9.64 42.95 -6.45
C ASN A 660 8.25 43.00 -7.13
N ARG A 661 7.38 42.04 -6.80
CA ARG A 661 6.01 41.96 -7.34
C ARG A 661 5.13 43.09 -6.79
N VAL A 662 4.30 43.69 -7.64
CA VAL A 662 3.29 44.68 -7.24
C VAL A 662 2.14 43.95 -6.56
N ASN A 663 1.86 44.27 -5.30
CA ASN A 663 0.81 43.64 -4.48
C ASN A 663 0.88 42.10 -4.47
N GLY A 664 2.07 41.52 -4.63
CA GLY A 664 2.24 40.06 -4.68
C GLY A 664 1.68 39.39 -5.94
N ALA A 665 1.26 40.13 -6.97
CA ALA A 665 0.72 39.55 -8.20
C ALA A 665 1.83 38.91 -9.05
N ALA A 666 1.64 37.66 -9.48
CA ALA A 666 2.56 36.96 -10.38
C ALA A 666 2.68 37.67 -11.73
N GLY A 667 3.88 37.71 -12.31
CA GLY A 667 4.12 38.35 -13.59
C GLY A 667 4.39 39.86 -13.53
N THR A 668 4.21 40.51 -12.37
CA THR A 668 4.37 41.96 -12.22
C THR A 668 5.76 42.38 -11.75
N GLY A 669 6.56 41.42 -11.29
CA GLY A 669 7.90 41.65 -10.75
C GLY A 669 9.01 41.47 -11.79
N SER A 670 10.25 41.66 -11.34
CA SER A 670 11.43 41.36 -12.15
C SER A 670 11.70 39.86 -12.11
N GLN A 671 11.98 39.24 -13.27
CA GLN A 671 12.16 37.80 -13.37
C GLN A 671 13.52 37.42 -13.94
N LEU A 672 14.07 36.32 -13.41
CA LEU A 672 15.15 35.55 -14.02
C LEU A 672 14.55 34.24 -14.53
N VAL A 673 14.73 33.94 -15.81
CA VAL A 673 14.16 32.76 -16.45
C VAL A 673 15.26 31.91 -17.09
N VAL A 674 15.40 30.67 -16.64
CA VAL A 674 16.15 29.61 -17.33
C VAL A 674 15.14 28.83 -18.16
N ASP A 675 15.21 28.96 -19.49
CA ASP A 675 14.17 28.52 -20.39
C ASP A 675 14.61 27.33 -21.28
N ASN A 676 13.69 26.38 -21.42
CA ASN A 676 13.78 25.17 -22.25
C ASN A 676 15.04 24.33 -22.03
N PHE A 677 15.40 24.08 -20.77
CA PHE A 677 16.54 23.22 -20.50
C PHE A 677 16.24 21.76 -20.86
N SER A 678 17.18 21.05 -21.48
CA SER A 678 16.96 19.68 -21.97
C SER A 678 18.25 18.87 -21.96
N THR A 679 18.14 17.54 -21.96
CA THR A 679 19.28 16.63 -22.10
C THR A 679 19.48 16.20 -23.54
N SER A 680 20.69 15.74 -23.87
CA SER A 680 21.04 15.21 -25.19
C SER A 680 22.18 14.19 -25.04
N ASP A 681 22.26 13.24 -25.98
CA ASP A 681 23.37 12.29 -26.06
C ASP A 681 24.61 12.88 -26.72
N GLY A 682 24.53 14.13 -27.23
CA GLY A 682 25.65 14.83 -27.86
C GLY A 682 26.15 14.17 -29.14
N ASN A 683 25.34 13.30 -29.77
CA ASN A 683 25.70 12.59 -31.00
C ASN A 683 25.54 13.50 -32.22
N PRO A 684 26.63 13.89 -32.93
CA PRO A 684 26.52 14.76 -34.10
C PRO A 684 25.74 14.11 -35.27
N SER A 685 25.71 12.77 -35.32
CA SER A 685 25.00 12.01 -36.36
C SER A 685 23.52 11.79 -36.03
N ASP A 686 23.12 11.99 -34.78
CA ASP A 686 21.72 11.99 -34.35
C ASP A 686 21.51 13.06 -33.26
N PRO A 687 21.32 14.33 -33.66
CA PRO A 687 21.13 15.43 -32.73
C PRO A 687 19.88 15.32 -31.85
N ASN A 688 18.96 14.39 -32.18
CA ASN A 688 17.73 14.15 -31.44
C ASN A 688 17.85 12.99 -30.45
N ALA A 689 18.97 12.25 -30.46
CA ALA A 689 19.22 11.19 -29.50
C ALA A 689 19.26 11.75 -28.07
N ASN A 690 18.37 11.24 -27.22
CA ASN A 690 18.27 11.62 -25.81
C ASN A 690 17.94 10.40 -24.96
N THR A 691 18.78 9.38 -25.03
CA THR A 691 18.59 8.12 -24.30
C THR A 691 19.42 8.05 -23.03
N TYR A 692 20.46 8.87 -22.87
CA TYR A 692 21.34 8.85 -21.70
C TYR A 692 20.76 9.65 -20.53
N GLY A 693 20.29 10.87 -20.79
CA GLY A 693 19.71 11.76 -19.77
C GLY A 693 20.72 12.28 -18.74
N PHE A 694 20.19 12.85 -17.66
CA PHE A 694 20.91 13.20 -16.44
C PHE A 694 20.81 12.05 -15.44
N ASN A 695 21.96 11.48 -15.03
CA ASN A 695 22.00 10.33 -14.14
C ASN A 695 22.59 10.71 -12.78
N ALA A 696 21.98 10.21 -11.72
CA ALA A 696 22.50 10.25 -10.37
C ALA A 696 22.45 8.84 -9.77
N ASP A 697 23.62 8.26 -9.54
CA ASP A 697 23.79 6.97 -8.86
C ASP A 697 24.18 7.27 -7.40
N LEU A 698 23.38 6.82 -6.44
CA LEU A 698 23.59 7.07 -5.02
C LEU A 698 23.58 5.75 -4.27
N ASN A 699 24.59 5.53 -3.43
CA ASN A 699 24.61 4.43 -2.48
C ASN A 699 24.71 4.98 -1.06
N LEU A 700 23.90 4.44 -0.16
CA LEU A 700 23.59 5.01 1.15
C LEU A 700 23.73 3.94 2.24
N ASP A 701 24.56 4.21 3.26
CA ASP A 701 24.81 3.35 4.42
C ASP A 701 24.87 4.16 5.73
N VAL A 702 24.74 3.48 6.87
CA VAL A 702 25.08 3.99 8.20
C VAL A 702 26.38 3.33 8.66
N ALA A 703 27.48 4.09 8.68
CA ALA A 703 28.81 3.54 8.94
C ALA A 703 29.63 4.36 9.97
N PRO A 704 30.51 3.71 10.75
CA PRO A 704 31.50 4.42 11.56
C PRO A 704 32.41 5.28 10.70
N THR A 705 32.69 6.49 11.16
CA THR A 705 33.49 7.47 10.43
C THR A 705 34.64 7.96 11.29
N LYS A 706 35.85 7.95 10.72
CA LYS A 706 37.03 8.47 11.42
C LYS A 706 37.00 9.99 11.47
N VAL A 707 36.73 10.54 12.66
CA VAL A 707 36.83 11.98 12.93
C VAL A 707 37.96 12.25 13.92
N CYS A 708 38.47 13.48 13.92
CA CYS A 708 39.43 13.92 14.92
C CYS A 708 39.07 15.30 15.48
N THR A 709 39.33 15.49 16.76
CA THR A 709 39.26 16.82 17.38
C THR A 709 40.49 17.61 16.99
N LYS A 710 40.29 18.81 16.43
CA LYS A 710 41.38 19.73 16.10
C LYS A 710 41.65 20.65 17.30
N ASN A 711 42.69 20.34 18.07
CA ASN A 711 43.16 21.17 19.18
C ASN A 711 44.55 21.73 18.82
N GLY A 712 44.59 22.97 18.34
CA GLY A 712 45.79 23.54 17.74
C GLY A 712 46.18 22.83 16.44
N GLY A 713 47.47 22.80 16.10
CA GLY A 713 47.98 22.12 14.88
C GLY A 713 47.87 20.59 14.87
N ASN A 714 47.36 19.98 15.96
CA ASN A 714 47.25 18.53 16.09
C ASN A 714 45.79 18.04 15.95
N CYS A 715 45.64 16.89 15.31
CA CYS A 715 44.37 16.18 15.07
C CYS A 715 44.40 14.89 15.90
N THR A 716 43.62 14.87 16.98
CA THR A 716 43.50 13.69 17.88
C THR A 716 42.27 12.88 17.46
N PRO A 717 42.41 11.61 17.04
CA PRO A 717 41.27 10.77 16.65
C PRO A 717 40.25 10.62 17.78
N VAL A 718 38.95 10.65 17.44
CA VAL A 718 37.86 10.32 18.37
C VAL A 718 37.72 8.80 18.44
N SER A 719 37.49 8.25 19.64
CA SER A 719 37.30 6.82 19.84
C SER A 719 36.18 6.56 20.87
N PRO A 720 35.18 5.71 20.55
CA PRO A 720 34.98 5.02 19.27
C PRO A 720 34.66 5.98 18.11
N ASP A 721 34.87 5.53 16.87
CA ASP A 721 34.52 6.30 15.67
C ASP A 721 33.00 6.59 15.69
N PRO A 722 32.56 7.86 15.57
CA PRO A 722 31.14 8.16 15.54
C PRO A 722 30.47 7.55 14.30
N LEU A 723 29.24 7.11 14.47
CA LEU A 723 28.39 6.68 13.36
C LEU A 723 27.93 7.90 12.56
N GLY A 724 27.92 7.75 11.25
CA GLY A 724 27.47 8.77 10.32
C GLY A 724 26.66 8.21 9.17
N PHE A 725 25.90 9.08 8.53
CA PHE A 725 25.23 8.77 7.27
C PHE A 725 26.23 8.91 6.13
N ALA A 726 26.51 7.82 5.44
CA ALA A 726 27.52 7.72 4.42
C ALA A 726 26.89 7.62 3.04
N VAL A 727 27.27 8.53 2.15
CA VAL A 727 26.76 8.62 0.77
C VAL A 727 27.92 8.49 -0.20
N ASN A 728 27.82 7.55 -1.13
CA ASN A 728 28.67 7.48 -2.31
C ASN A 728 27.81 7.86 -3.52
N GLY A 729 28.06 9.03 -4.09
CA GLY A 729 27.27 9.59 -5.18
C GLY A 729 28.10 9.76 -6.45
N ARG A 730 27.49 9.49 -7.61
CA ARG A 730 28.02 9.82 -8.92
C ARG A 730 26.94 10.50 -9.75
N ILE A 731 27.22 11.71 -10.22
CA ILE A 731 26.35 12.44 -11.15
C ILE A 731 27.02 12.47 -12.51
N HIS A 732 26.32 12.03 -13.55
CA HIS A 732 26.88 12.00 -14.90
C HIS A 732 25.85 12.28 -15.99
N PHE A 733 26.28 13.03 -17.00
CA PHE A 733 25.48 13.35 -18.19
C PHE A 733 26.38 13.67 -19.38
N LYS A 734 25.86 13.43 -20.59
CA LYS A 734 26.58 13.73 -21.84
C LYS A 734 26.45 15.19 -22.24
N GLU A 735 25.23 15.70 -22.30
CA GLU A 735 24.94 17.10 -22.63
C GLU A 735 23.67 17.59 -21.92
N ILE A 736 23.75 18.79 -21.34
CA ILE A 736 22.60 19.61 -20.93
C ILE A 736 22.62 20.87 -21.77
N ASN A 737 21.49 21.17 -22.40
CA ASN A 737 21.25 22.36 -23.19
C ASN A 737 20.32 23.30 -22.42
N VAL A 738 20.58 24.60 -22.49
CA VAL A 738 19.63 25.66 -22.07
C VAL A 738 19.47 26.59 -23.25
N ASP A 739 18.24 26.72 -23.76
CA ASP A 739 18.00 27.57 -24.92
C ASP A 739 18.25 29.04 -24.57
N ARG A 740 17.74 29.52 -23.43
CA ARG A 740 17.84 30.94 -23.05
C ARG A 740 17.97 31.16 -21.55
N LEU A 741 18.77 32.14 -21.18
CA LEU A 741 18.71 32.83 -19.88
C LEU A 741 18.13 34.22 -20.11
N GLN A 742 16.96 34.51 -19.55
CA GLN A 742 16.25 35.77 -19.78
C GLN A 742 16.10 36.59 -18.50
N HIS A 743 16.17 37.91 -18.66
CA HIS A 743 15.75 38.87 -17.66
C HIS A 743 14.44 39.50 -18.12
N VAL A 744 13.44 39.53 -17.26
CA VAL A 744 12.15 40.17 -17.55
C VAL A 744 12.03 41.39 -16.65
N HIS A 745 11.89 42.57 -17.25
CA HIS A 745 11.61 43.80 -16.52
C HIS A 745 10.10 44.08 -16.52
N PRO A 746 9.49 44.48 -15.38
CA PRO A 746 8.05 44.72 -15.26
C PRO A 746 7.44 45.59 -16.36
N THR A 747 8.19 46.59 -16.83
CA THR A 747 7.76 47.56 -17.85
C THR A 747 8.49 47.41 -19.18
N GLY A 748 9.59 46.65 -19.21
CA GLY A 748 10.51 46.54 -20.37
C GLY A 748 10.36 45.26 -21.17
N GLY A 749 9.59 44.28 -20.68
CA GLY A 749 9.43 42.98 -21.31
C GLY A 749 10.63 42.05 -21.06
N ALA A 750 10.65 40.91 -21.79
CA ALA A 750 11.69 39.90 -21.68
C ALA A 750 12.87 40.18 -22.61
N VAL A 751 14.10 40.09 -22.09
CA VAL A 751 15.34 40.22 -22.85
C VAL A 751 16.22 39.01 -22.58
N THR A 752 16.74 38.40 -23.65
CA THR A 752 17.66 37.26 -23.56
C THR A 752 19.09 37.75 -23.28
N SER A 753 19.68 37.30 -22.17
CA SER A 753 21.06 37.61 -21.78
C SER A 753 22.08 36.62 -22.35
N MET A 754 21.72 35.34 -22.39
CA MET A 754 22.53 34.26 -22.94
C MET A 754 21.63 33.33 -23.76
N TYR A 755 22.15 32.83 -24.88
CA TYR A 755 21.44 31.92 -25.78
C TYR A 755 22.29 30.67 -26.06
N GLY A 756 21.67 29.50 -26.08
CA GLY A 756 22.29 28.24 -26.50
C GLY A 756 23.42 27.75 -25.58
N ILE A 757 23.22 27.79 -24.27
CA ILE A 757 24.22 27.29 -23.30
C ILE A 757 24.27 25.76 -23.40
N LYS A 758 25.48 25.21 -23.51
CA LYS A 758 25.74 23.77 -23.49
C LYS A 758 26.73 23.41 -22.40
N VAL A 759 26.38 22.45 -21.57
CA VAL A 759 27.29 21.83 -20.60
C VAL A 759 27.45 20.37 -21.00
N GLN A 760 28.69 19.89 -21.15
CA GLN A 760 28.97 18.58 -21.72
C GLN A 760 29.95 17.76 -20.88
N ASN A 761 29.84 16.43 -21.01
CA ASN A 761 30.78 15.43 -20.47
C ASN A 761 31.09 15.61 -18.98
N ALA A 762 30.04 15.82 -18.18
CA ALA A 762 30.19 15.90 -16.73
C ALA A 762 30.13 14.51 -16.12
N ASP A 763 31.11 14.20 -15.28
CA ASP A 763 31.15 13.02 -14.42
C ASP A 763 31.74 13.44 -13.08
N ILE A 764 30.89 13.52 -12.06
CA ILE A 764 31.22 14.05 -10.75
C ILE A 764 30.96 12.93 -9.73
N SER A 765 32.02 12.44 -9.11
CA SER A 765 31.95 11.51 -7.99
C SER A 765 32.15 12.25 -6.67
N ALA A 766 31.29 12.00 -5.70
CA ALA A 766 31.40 12.53 -4.35
C ALA A 766 31.27 11.40 -3.34
N ASN A 767 32.12 11.42 -2.32
CA ASN A 767 31.91 10.65 -1.11
C ASN A 767 31.67 11.62 0.05
N LEU A 768 30.49 11.53 0.64
CA LEU A 768 30.09 12.33 1.79
C LEU A 768 29.88 11.40 2.98
N THR A 769 30.30 11.85 4.15
CA THR A 769 29.85 11.23 5.39
C THR A 769 29.52 12.32 6.39
N ALA A 770 28.27 12.31 6.85
CA ALA A 770 27.77 13.26 7.82
C ALA A 770 27.76 12.61 9.20
N THR A 771 28.60 13.12 10.10
CA THR A 771 28.66 12.70 11.51
C THR A 771 28.04 13.77 12.41
N PRO A 772 27.51 13.38 13.59
CA PRO A 772 27.04 14.34 14.57
C PRO A 772 28.10 15.40 14.89
N ILE A 773 27.70 16.68 14.92
CA ILE A 773 28.47 17.72 15.59
C ILE A 773 28.08 17.61 17.07
N ASN A 774 28.95 17.00 17.87
CA ASN A 774 28.81 17.01 19.34
C ASN A 774 29.31 18.32 19.92
#